data_AF-A0A7S3UFZ4-F1
#
_entry.id   AF-A0A7S3UFZ4-F1
#
_cell.length_a   1.000
_cell.length_b   1.000
_cell.length_c   1.000
_cell.angle_alpha   90.00
_cell.angle_beta   90.00
_cell.angle_gamma   90.00
#
_symmetry.space_group_name_H-M   'P 1'
#
loop_
_entity.id
_entity.type
_entity.pdbx_description
1 polymer ?
#
loop_
_entity_poly.entity_id
_entity_poly.type
_entity_poly.pdbx_seq_one_letter_code
_entity_poly.pdbx_strand_id
1 'polypeptide(L)'
;MLHHRAFVKKSKQGKVQKVVREHYLREDIACGSFKCEKCDRAVAKLEREAAEYVVIDTNVGLQSIDFLENEAVDNVIVPSTVLQETKKNNLSVYNRLRNLCAAKDRKFYVFSNENHRDTYVTAAEGESPNDRNDRAIRVTALWYMKEVPGTRILLLTNDAENRRRAKSEGILAASTREYAEARKATNPMLVDLVVASSVGDSNMDIGAEGGRNSKRQRIYEEHKLMSDITVGLKQGRLHQGTLRVNMYNPFEGYVSSESMEEEILICGRANMNRAFDGDVVAVELLPEQEWRVPSRNLPSSLAVNGEDRSVAEEEHDEGGLEEEVGAGVAQINPGEDYGGAPITTDSSGRHPCGRVVGIIKRNWRTRGYCGSLRPIAKEKLQMGMISCLFVPVQRKFPIIRIATRQAAQLMDQRILVSIDTWEVDSLYPSGHYVRALGPIGDKDTETEVLIIENDINTAPFSVEVHACVPALPWSVSNDDLSDPNRQDLRHLSICSVDPPGCKDIDDALHCRKLDNGNLEIGVHIADVTHFLKPSTAMDEEAALRSTTVYLVQRRIDMLPKPLTEDICSLRAGVDRLAFSVLWEMTPHAEIVKFDVTKSIISSKAALTYAEAQSRIDDRRLHDEVTESLREMNRIARILRQRRADAGALSLASPEVKFELDTETHDPLDVGMYQVRETNQMVEEMMLLANITVAKQIEAAFPSCAVLRRHPTPTPKMFESLIKACNAVGISLDPSTSKTLAISLDTAVKPDDAFFNKMVRIMATRCLTQAVYFRSGDVSKEEYRHYGLATPIYTHFTSPIRRYADVLVHRLLMAAIGLRILPDNMTDRSRMKAIVDNMNYRHRNAQMAGRASVGLHTLIFFKDRPTVADARIIRVRTNGLIVFVPKFGIEGPVYFHSNSEEKGGDGKVQFALDDQTQVARSLDGSLRFQVFDTVTVSIRVEESQGHRRKLVLALCQGENKTGQPMTMG
;
A
#
# COMPACT_ATOMS: atom_id res chain seq x y z
N MET A 1 -22.70 24.44 -35.15
CA MET A 1 -22.29 23.97 -36.49
C MET A 1 -21.86 22.51 -36.41
N LEU A 2 -22.30 21.64 -37.32
CA LEU A 2 -21.95 20.21 -37.35
C LEU A 2 -20.72 19.98 -38.25
N HIS A 3 -19.69 19.31 -37.73
CA HIS A 3 -18.54 18.83 -38.47
C HIS A 3 -18.42 17.31 -38.39
N HIS A 4 -17.63 16.71 -39.28
CA HIS A 4 -17.29 15.29 -39.21
C HIS A 4 -15.79 15.12 -38.95
N ARG A 5 -15.44 14.34 -37.92
CA ARG A 5 -14.06 13.93 -37.63
C ARG A 5 -13.86 12.49 -38.07
N ALA A 6 -13.06 12.29 -39.11
CA ALA A 6 -12.66 10.96 -39.58
C ALA A 6 -11.26 10.61 -39.07
N PHE A 7 -11.08 9.41 -38.53
CA PHE A 7 -9.77 8.89 -38.15
C PHE A 7 -9.70 7.38 -38.36
N VAL A 8 -8.49 6.85 -38.49
CA VAL A 8 -8.25 5.42 -38.67
C VAL A 8 -7.86 4.81 -37.33
N LYS A 9 -8.55 3.75 -36.92
CA LYS A 9 -8.28 3.01 -35.69
C LYS A 9 -7.92 1.57 -36.01
N LYS A 10 -6.83 1.08 -35.44
CA LYS A 10 -6.49 -0.35 -35.43
C LYS A 10 -7.20 -1.02 -34.24
N SER A 11 -7.97 -2.08 -34.51
CA SER A 11 -8.61 -2.91 -33.49
C SER A 11 -7.57 -3.73 -32.71
N LYS A 12 -7.95 -4.26 -31.54
CA LYS A 12 -7.09 -5.18 -30.75
C LYS A 12 -6.67 -6.42 -31.54
N GLN A 13 -7.44 -6.82 -32.56
CA GLN A 13 -7.15 -7.93 -33.47
C GLN A 13 -6.35 -7.52 -34.72
N GLY A 14 -5.89 -6.27 -34.79
CA GLY A 14 -5.06 -5.78 -35.89
C GLY A 14 -5.82 -5.28 -37.13
N LYS A 15 -7.15 -5.44 -37.20
CA LYS A 15 -7.97 -4.88 -38.30
C LYS A 15 -7.99 -3.35 -38.25
N VAL A 16 -7.79 -2.73 -39.40
CA VAL A 16 -7.82 -1.26 -39.57
C VAL A 16 -9.24 -0.84 -39.95
N GLN A 17 -9.83 0.08 -39.19
CA GLN A 17 -11.19 0.58 -39.41
C GLN A 17 -11.18 2.11 -39.49
N LYS A 18 -11.86 2.67 -40.51
CA LYS A 18 -12.14 4.10 -40.60
C LYS A 18 -13.34 4.41 -39.70
N VAL A 19 -13.16 5.30 -38.74
CA VAL A 19 -14.21 5.77 -37.83
C VAL A 19 -14.53 7.21 -38.19
N VAL A 20 -15.81 7.49 -38.46
CA VAL A 20 -16.32 8.85 -38.68
C VAL A 20 -17.24 9.18 -37.50
N ARG A 21 -17.00 10.31 -36.84
CA ARG A 21 -17.83 10.82 -35.75
C ARG A 21 -18.33 12.21 -36.08
N GLU A 22 -19.58 12.46 -35.73
CA GLU A 22 -20.13 13.81 -35.66
C GLU A 22 -19.43 14.60 -34.56
N HIS A 23 -19.15 15.87 -34.84
CA HIS A 23 -18.48 16.79 -33.94
C HIS A 23 -19.21 18.14 -33.95
N TYR A 24 -19.87 18.47 -32.84
CA TYR A 24 -20.69 19.67 -32.73
C TYR A 24 -19.85 20.83 -32.20
N LEU A 25 -19.86 21.93 -32.96
CA LEU A 25 -19.32 23.23 -32.56
C LEU A 25 -20.44 24.11 -32.02
N ARG A 26 -20.18 24.68 -30.84
CA ARG A 26 -21.08 25.45 -29.99
C ARG A 26 -20.56 26.88 -29.82
N GLU A 27 -21.48 27.79 -29.53
CA GLU A 27 -21.20 29.22 -29.26
C GLU A 27 -21.51 29.59 -27.80
N ASP A 28 -22.16 28.70 -27.06
CA ASP A 28 -22.61 28.89 -25.68
C ASP A 28 -21.63 28.32 -24.64
N ILE A 29 -20.35 28.22 -25.00
CA ILE A 29 -19.29 27.76 -24.09
C ILE A 29 -18.69 28.97 -23.38
N ALA A 30 -18.95 29.08 -22.07
CA ALA A 30 -18.46 30.18 -21.25
C ALA A 30 -16.92 30.18 -21.12
N CYS A 31 -16.32 31.37 -21.02
CA CYS A 31 -14.88 31.53 -20.79
C CYS A 31 -14.45 31.34 -19.33
N GLY A 32 -15.39 31.25 -18.39
CA GLY A 32 -15.09 31.00 -16.96
C GLY A 32 -14.47 32.17 -16.19
N SER A 33 -14.37 33.36 -16.79
CA SER A 33 -13.84 34.59 -16.16
C SER A 33 -14.96 35.51 -15.66
N PHE A 34 -14.83 36.03 -14.43
CA PHE A 34 -15.72 37.07 -13.90
C PHE A 34 -15.60 38.42 -14.63
N LYS A 35 -14.53 38.64 -15.39
CA LYS A 35 -14.30 39.87 -16.16
C LYS A 35 -15.03 39.87 -17.51
N CYS A 36 -15.54 38.73 -17.96
CA CYS A 36 -16.30 38.65 -19.19
C CYS A 36 -17.72 39.17 -18.98
N GLU A 37 -18.14 40.11 -19.82
CA GLU A 37 -19.51 40.67 -19.79
C GLU A 37 -20.50 39.84 -20.60
N LYS A 38 -20.02 39.00 -21.53
CA LYS A 38 -20.84 38.21 -22.45
C LYS A 38 -21.24 36.84 -21.89
N CYS A 39 -20.44 36.27 -20.99
CA CYS A 39 -20.62 34.92 -20.47
C CYS A 39 -21.42 34.91 -19.16
N ASP A 40 -22.11 33.81 -18.90
CA ASP A 40 -22.78 33.59 -17.61
C ASP A 40 -21.76 33.55 -16.46
N ARG A 41 -21.96 34.43 -15.47
CA ARG A 41 -21.11 34.57 -14.30
C ARG A 41 -21.30 33.42 -13.30
N ALA A 42 -22.40 32.67 -13.37
CA ALA A 42 -22.62 31.51 -12.49
C ALA A 42 -21.61 30.37 -12.73
N VAL A 43 -21.02 30.31 -13.93
CA VAL A 43 -20.03 29.29 -14.33
C VAL A 43 -18.60 29.80 -14.18
N ALA A 44 -18.41 31.07 -13.78
CA ALA A 44 -17.10 31.66 -13.63
C ALA A 44 -16.36 31.12 -12.39
N LYS A 45 -15.09 30.79 -12.58
CA LYS A 45 -14.22 30.19 -11.55
C LYS A 45 -12.85 30.88 -11.46
N LEU A 46 -12.43 31.58 -12.51
CA LEU A 46 -11.21 32.38 -12.51
C LEU A 46 -11.45 33.69 -11.75
N GLU A 47 -10.48 34.12 -10.97
CA GLU A 47 -10.60 35.26 -10.06
C GLU A 47 -10.89 36.59 -10.76
N ARG A 48 -11.65 37.45 -10.07
CA ARG A 48 -12.17 38.72 -10.61
C ARG A 48 -11.08 39.77 -10.82
N GLU A 49 -10.08 39.81 -9.95
CA GLU A 49 -9.03 40.85 -9.95
C GLU A 49 -7.69 40.32 -10.51
N ALA A 50 -7.64 39.07 -10.95
CA ALA A 50 -6.42 38.46 -11.47
C ALA A 50 -5.80 39.29 -12.60
N ALA A 51 -4.54 39.70 -12.44
CA ALA A 51 -3.80 40.44 -13.46
C ALA A 51 -3.34 39.56 -14.63
N GLU A 52 -3.31 38.24 -14.42
CA GLU A 52 -2.81 37.25 -15.39
C GLU A 52 -3.61 35.95 -15.30
N TYR A 53 -3.92 35.35 -16.47
CA TYR A 53 -4.45 34.00 -16.61
C TYR A 53 -3.43 33.10 -17.30
N VAL A 54 -3.31 31.87 -16.82
CA VAL A 54 -2.34 30.90 -17.33
C VAL A 54 -3.05 29.83 -18.15
N VAL A 55 -2.74 29.73 -19.44
CA VAL A 55 -3.20 28.61 -20.28
C VAL A 55 -2.09 27.55 -20.26
N ILE A 56 -2.42 26.33 -19.85
CA ILE A 56 -1.42 25.25 -19.80
C ILE A 56 -1.41 24.43 -21.08
N ASP A 57 -0.24 23.89 -21.39
CA ASP A 57 -0.02 22.91 -22.46
C ASP A 57 -0.08 21.46 -21.94
N THR A 58 -0.19 20.49 -22.86
CA THR A 58 -0.31 19.06 -22.57
C THR A 58 0.89 18.53 -21.79
N ASN A 59 2.10 18.92 -22.15
CA ASN A 59 3.33 18.53 -21.45
C ASN A 59 3.35 19.03 -20.00
N VAL A 60 2.93 20.27 -19.74
CA VAL A 60 2.81 20.83 -18.38
C VAL A 60 1.76 20.06 -17.58
N GLY A 61 0.58 19.81 -18.18
CA GLY A 61 -0.47 19.03 -17.53
C GLY A 61 -0.06 17.58 -17.22
N LEU A 62 0.85 16.99 -18.00
CA LEU A 62 1.34 15.62 -17.83
C LEU A 62 2.52 15.49 -16.87
N GLN A 63 3.51 16.38 -17.00
CA GLN A 63 4.81 16.25 -16.35
C GLN A 63 4.92 17.12 -15.11
N SER A 64 4.19 18.23 -15.04
CA SER A 64 4.32 19.24 -13.98
C SER A 64 3.06 19.33 -13.11
N ILE A 65 2.40 18.20 -12.84
CA ILE A 65 1.18 18.19 -12.01
C ILE A 65 1.47 18.62 -10.57
N ASP A 66 2.61 18.22 -9.99
CA ASP A 66 3.03 18.62 -8.64
C ASP A 66 3.26 20.15 -8.57
N PHE A 67 3.79 20.74 -9.64
CA PHE A 67 3.91 22.19 -9.80
C PHE A 67 2.54 22.89 -9.89
N LEU A 68 1.58 22.32 -10.63
CA LEU A 68 0.21 22.86 -10.74
C LEU A 68 -0.58 22.73 -9.43
N GLU A 69 -0.25 21.76 -8.57
CA GLU A 69 -0.90 21.60 -7.27
C GLU A 69 -0.44 22.63 -6.23
N ASN A 70 0.66 23.36 -6.47
CA ASN A 70 1.10 24.43 -5.58
C ASN A 70 0.12 25.63 -5.62
N GLU A 71 -0.20 26.20 -4.46
CA GLU A 71 -1.14 27.33 -4.31
C GLU A 71 -0.67 28.60 -5.04
N ALA A 72 0.64 28.76 -5.26
CA ALA A 72 1.16 29.88 -6.03
C ALA A 72 0.82 29.81 -7.54
N VAL A 73 0.30 28.67 -8.01
CA VAL A 73 -0.22 28.48 -9.36
C VAL A 73 -1.74 28.44 -9.31
N ASP A 74 -2.34 29.57 -9.66
CA ASP A 74 -3.78 29.80 -9.66
C ASP A 74 -4.21 30.55 -10.93
N ASN A 75 -5.51 30.62 -11.16
CA ASN A 75 -6.13 31.24 -12.35
C ASN A 75 -5.71 30.55 -13.65
N VAL A 76 -5.78 29.22 -13.63
CA VAL A 76 -5.34 28.33 -14.70
C VAL A 76 -6.51 27.92 -15.59
N ILE A 77 -6.35 28.10 -16.89
CA ILE A 77 -7.24 27.62 -17.93
C ILE A 77 -6.67 26.31 -18.47
N VAL A 78 -7.47 25.25 -18.39
CA VAL A 78 -7.14 23.91 -18.89
C VAL A 78 -7.96 23.65 -20.16
N PRO A 79 -7.35 23.70 -21.36
CA PRO A 79 -8.05 23.35 -22.58
C PRO A 79 -8.54 21.89 -22.56
N SER A 80 -9.69 21.62 -23.15
CA SER A 80 -10.21 20.25 -23.30
C SER A 80 -9.29 19.33 -24.10
N THR A 81 -8.50 19.88 -25.05
CA THR A 81 -7.44 19.15 -25.75
C THR A 81 -6.42 18.59 -24.77
N VAL A 82 -5.89 19.43 -23.88
CA VAL A 82 -4.95 19.04 -22.81
C VAL A 82 -5.55 17.94 -21.95
N LEU A 83 -6.78 18.16 -21.46
CA LEU A 83 -7.43 17.22 -20.57
C LEU A 83 -7.66 15.84 -21.23
N GLN A 84 -8.01 15.80 -22.51
CA GLN A 84 -8.20 14.55 -23.27
C GLN A 84 -6.87 13.82 -23.51
N GLU A 85 -5.80 14.55 -23.81
CA GLU A 85 -4.46 13.98 -23.97
C GLU A 85 -3.91 13.44 -22.66
N THR A 86 -4.05 14.20 -21.56
CA THR A 86 -3.69 13.72 -20.23
C THR A 86 -4.43 12.44 -19.89
N LYS A 87 -5.74 12.36 -20.17
CA LYS A 87 -6.55 11.14 -19.94
C LYS A 87 -6.04 9.94 -20.74
N LYS A 88 -5.64 10.17 -22.00
CA LYS A 88 -5.15 9.13 -22.90
C LYS A 88 -3.79 8.60 -22.46
N ASN A 89 -2.90 9.49 -22.02
CA ASN A 89 -1.51 9.18 -21.70
C ASN A 89 -1.33 8.72 -20.24
N ASN A 90 -1.94 9.40 -19.26
CA ASN A 90 -1.83 9.06 -17.84
C ASN A 90 -3.13 9.36 -17.09
N LEU A 91 -3.94 8.31 -16.84
CA LEU A 91 -5.24 8.44 -16.17
C LEU A 91 -5.13 8.97 -14.73
N SER A 92 -4.02 8.68 -14.02
CA SER A 92 -3.84 9.16 -12.65
C SER A 92 -3.62 10.67 -12.62
N VAL A 93 -2.74 11.17 -13.49
CA VAL A 93 -2.48 12.62 -13.63
C VAL A 93 -3.74 13.34 -14.11
N TYR A 94 -4.51 12.72 -15.02
CA TYR A 94 -5.81 13.26 -15.41
C TYR A 94 -6.78 13.39 -14.23
N ASN A 95 -6.86 12.39 -13.34
CA ASN A 95 -7.72 12.46 -12.17
C ASN A 95 -7.27 13.57 -11.22
N ARG A 96 -5.95 13.73 -10.99
CA ARG A 96 -5.39 14.84 -10.18
C ARG A 96 -5.73 16.21 -10.80
N LEU A 97 -5.47 16.39 -12.09
CA LEU A 97 -5.80 17.63 -12.81
C LEU A 97 -7.31 17.91 -12.82
N ARG A 98 -8.13 16.87 -12.95
CA ARG A 98 -9.60 16.99 -12.89
C ARG A 98 -10.08 17.39 -11.49
N ASN A 99 -9.45 16.86 -10.44
CA ASN A 99 -9.72 17.23 -9.06
C ASN A 99 -9.38 18.70 -8.80
N LEU A 100 -8.24 19.20 -9.30
CA LEU A 100 -7.91 20.64 -9.26
C LEU A 100 -9.00 21.48 -9.95
N CYS A 101 -9.47 21.03 -11.11
CA CYS A 101 -10.55 21.70 -11.83
C CYS A 101 -11.91 21.62 -11.11
N ALA A 102 -12.13 20.64 -10.23
CA ALA A 102 -13.37 20.48 -9.47
C ALA A 102 -13.34 21.19 -8.10
N ALA A 103 -12.15 21.32 -7.50
CA ALA A 103 -11.93 21.95 -6.21
C ALA A 103 -12.37 23.42 -6.22
N LYS A 104 -13.14 23.86 -5.21
CA LYS A 104 -13.75 25.20 -5.15
C LYS A 104 -12.75 26.29 -4.75
N ASP A 105 -11.78 25.91 -3.93
CA ASP A 105 -10.65 26.70 -3.43
C ASP A 105 -9.60 26.95 -4.51
N ARG A 106 -9.50 26.07 -5.52
CA ARG A 106 -8.55 26.18 -6.63
C ARG A 106 -9.19 26.86 -7.84
N LYS A 107 -8.54 27.92 -8.36
CA LYS A 107 -9.04 28.70 -9.51
C LYS A 107 -8.62 28.07 -10.85
N PHE A 108 -9.04 26.82 -11.06
CA PHE A 108 -8.80 26.06 -12.30
C PHE A 108 -10.09 25.89 -13.08
N TYR A 109 -10.10 26.31 -14.35
CA TYR A 109 -11.27 26.25 -15.23
C TYR A 109 -10.99 25.41 -16.48
N VAL A 110 -11.91 24.48 -16.81
CA VAL A 110 -11.80 23.67 -18.02
C VAL A 110 -12.53 24.38 -19.16
N PHE A 111 -11.79 24.78 -20.18
CA PHE A 111 -12.37 25.40 -21.37
C PHE A 111 -12.51 24.39 -22.49
N SER A 112 -13.75 24.21 -22.98
CA SER A 112 -14.08 23.20 -24.00
C SER A 112 -13.71 23.65 -25.42
N ASN A 113 -12.42 23.96 -25.64
CA ASN A 113 -11.89 24.51 -26.89
C ASN A 113 -12.17 23.65 -28.14
N GLU A 114 -12.24 22.33 -28.02
CA GLU A 114 -12.59 21.45 -29.14
C GLU A 114 -14.04 21.60 -29.57
N ASN A 115 -14.94 22.03 -28.69
CA ASN A 115 -16.36 22.20 -28.99
C ASN A 115 -16.74 23.67 -29.21
N HIS A 116 -15.83 24.62 -29.00
CA HIS A 116 -16.11 26.05 -29.18
C HIS A 116 -15.83 26.47 -30.63
N ARG A 117 -16.80 27.15 -31.26
CA ARG A 117 -16.76 27.51 -32.69
C ARG A 117 -15.48 28.25 -33.08
N ASP A 118 -15.09 29.26 -32.30
CA ASP A 118 -13.97 30.15 -32.67
C ASP A 118 -12.58 29.57 -32.32
N THR A 119 -12.51 28.52 -31.52
CA THR A 119 -11.23 27.93 -31.08
C THR A 119 -10.97 26.55 -31.66
N TYR A 120 -11.94 25.98 -32.38
CA TYR A 120 -11.79 24.69 -33.02
C TYR A 120 -10.85 24.77 -34.22
N VAL A 121 -9.87 23.87 -34.28
CA VAL A 121 -8.93 23.77 -35.39
C VAL A 121 -9.00 22.42 -36.10
N THR A 122 -9.00 22.44 -37.42
CA THR A 122 -8.85 21.24 -38.26
C THR A 122 -7.36 20.93 -38.49
N ALA A 123 -7.03 19.66 -38.70
CA ALA A 123 -5.66 19.26 -39.05
C ALA A 123 -5.30 19.77 -40.45
N ALA A 124 -4.13 20.39 -40.60
CA ALA A 124 -3.58 20.77 -41.89
C ALA A 124 -2.96 19.56 -42.60
N GLU A 125 -2.78 19.66 -43.92
CA GLU A 125 -2.18 18.60 -44.72
C GLU A 125 -0.71 18.37 -44.31
N GLY A 126 -0.35 17.13 -43.95
CA GLY A 126 0.99 16.78 -43.46
C GLY A 126 1.29 17.16 -42.00
N GLU A 127 0.34 17.76 -41.28
CA GLU A 127 0.52 18.17 -39.87
C GLU A 127 0.42 16.96 -38.92
N SER A 128 1.33 16.86 -37.95
CA SER A 128 1.27 15.82 -36.93
C SER A 128 0.11 16.07 -35.95
N PRO A 129 -0.43 15.02 -35.30
CA PRO A 129 -1.44 15.23 -34.26
C PRO A 129 -0.96 16.12 -33.10
N ASN A 130 0.33 16.09 -32.77
CA ASN A 130 0.92 16.93 -31.72
C ASN A 130 0.92 18.40 -32.14
N ASP A 131 1.47 18.70 -33.32
CA ASP A 131 1.49 20.07 -33.87
C ASP A 131 0.10 20.69 -33.94
N ARG A 132 -0.91 19.91 -34.35
CA ARG A 132 -2.31 20.35 -34.40
C ARG A 132 -2.83 20.71 -33.01
N ASN A 133 -2.49 19.92 -31.99
CA ASN A 133 -2.96 20.14 -30.63
C ASN A 133 -2.26 21.36 -30.01
N ASP A 134 -0.95 21.51 -30.21
CA ASP A 134 -0.21 22.71 -29.80
C ASP A 134 -0.82 23.96 -30.44
N ARG A 135 -1.17 23.89 -31.73
CA ARG A 135 -1.88 24.97 -32.43
C ARG A 135 -3.26 25.23 -31.87
N ALA A 136 -4.02 24.21 -31.49
CA ALA A 136 -5.33 24.36 -30.84
C ALA A 136 -5.21 25.13 -29.51
N ILE A 137 -4.13 24.88 -28.75
CA ILE A 137 -3.84 25.53 -27.48
C ILE A 137 -3.42 26.99 -27.72
N ARG A 138 -2.57 27.27 -28.71
CA ARG A 138 -2.21 28.65 -29.11
C ARG A 138 -3.43 29.47 -29.55
N VAL A 139 -4.30 28.89 -30.38
CA VAL A 139 -5.56 29.52 -30.79
C VAL A 139 -6.46 29.80 -29.59
N THR A 140 -6.51 28.90 -28.61
CA THR A 140 -7.23 29.12 -27.36
C THR A 140 -6.67 30.33 -26.60
N ALA A 141 -5.35 30.44 -26.47
CA ALA A 141 -4.71 31.59 -25.81
C ALA A 141 -5.00 32.92 -26.53
N LEU A 142 -4.90 32.95 -27.87
CA LEU A 142 -5.24 34.13 -28.69
C LEU A 142 -6.72 34.54 -28.51
N TRP A 143 -7.62 33.57 -28.44
CA TRP A 143 -9.04 33.84 -28.21
C TRP A 143 -9.28 34.48 -26.84
N TYR A 144 -8.63 33.99 -25.78
CA TYR A 144 -8.73 34.61 -24.45
C TYR A 144 -8.16 36.03 -24.40
N MET A 145 -7.08 36.32 -25.14
CA MET A 145 -6.53 37.68 -25.24
C MET A 145 -7.55 38.67 -25.82
N LYS A 146 -8.40 38.20 -26.73
CA LYS A 146 -9.46 39.02 -27.34
C LYS A 146 -10.70 39.15 -26.45
N GLU A 147 -11.14 38.06 -25.82
CA GLU A 147 -12.40 38.04 -25.07
C GLU A 147 -12.30 38.59 -23.65
N VAL A 148 -11.10 38.64 -23.05
CA VAL A 148 -10.89 39.21 -21.70
C VAL A 148 -9.86 40.35 -21.75
N PRO A 149 -10.22 41.51 -22.36
CA PRO A 149 -9.30 42.63 -22.49
C PRO A 149 -8.86 43.15 -21.12
N GLY A 150 -7.58 43.51 -20.99
CA GLY A 150 -7.00 44.01 -19.74
C GLY A 150 -6.48 42.93 -18.78
N THR A 151 -6.56 41.64 -19.13
CA THR A 151 -5.90 40.56 -18.39
C THR A 151 -4.77 39.98 -19.23
N ARG A 152 -3.57 39.80 -18.65
CA ARG A 152 -2.45 39.18 -19.38
C ARG A 152 -2.70 37.68 -19.54
N ILE A 153 -2.55 37.15 -20.75
CA ILE A 153 -2.68 35.70 -20.99
C ILE A 153 -1.29 35.12 -21.21
N LEU A 154 -0.91 34.16 -20.37
CA LEU A 154 0.38 33.48 -20.44
C LEU A 154 0.18 32.02 -20.84
N LEU A 155 0.79 31.60 -21.95
CA LEU A 155 0.88 30.19 -22.33
C LEU A 155 2.07 29.54 -21.62
N LEU A 156 1.78 28.56 -20.77
CA LEU A 156 2.79 27.78 -20.06
C LEU A 156 3.07 26.48 -20.84
N THR A 157 4.25 26.39 -21.45
CA THR A 157 4.68 25.19 -22.21
C THR A 157 6.17 24.92 -22.08
N ASN A 158 6.50 23.65 -21.83
CA ASN A 158 7.88 23.18 -21.81
C ASN A 158 8.40 22.79 -23.21
N ASP A 159 7.58 22.87 -24.27
CA ASP A 159 8.02 22.65 -25.64
C ASP A 159 8.61 23.93 -26.22
N ALA A 160 9.91 23.89 -26.54
CA ALA A 160 10.65 25.01 -27.12
C ALA A 160 10.07 25.48 -28.45
N GLU A 161 9.58 24.55 -29.29
CA GLU A 161 8.97 24.86 -30.58
C GLU A 161 7.67 25.62 -30.39
N ASN A 162 6.79 25.11 -29.51
CA ASN A 162 5.53 25.76 -29.18
C ASN A 162 5.75 27.15 -28.56
N ARG A 163 6.73 27.31 -27.64
CA ARG A 163 7.10 28.63 -27.10
C ARG A 163 7.52 29.60 -28.18
N ARG A 164 8.37 29.17 -29.12
CA ARG A 164 8.86 30.03 -30.21
C ARG A 164 7.72 30.45 -31.14
N ARG A 165 6.86 29.51 -31.54
CA ARG A 165 5.68 29.80 -32.37
C ARG A 165 4.70 30.75 -31.67
N ALA A 166 4.40 30.51 -30.39
CA ALA A 166 3.54 31.37 -29.59
C ALA A 166 4.05 32.82 -29.51
N LYS A 167 5.35 33.02 -29.26
CA LYS A 167 5.97 34.35 -29.27
C LYS A 167 5.87 35.04 -30.63
N SER A 168 6.03 34.30 -31.74
CA SER A 168 5.86 34.84 -33.09
C SER A 168 4.41 35.22 -33.44
N GLU A 169 3.44 34.56 -32.81
CA GLU A 169 2.01 34.84 -32.93
C GLU A 169 1.53 35.96 -31.97
N GLY A 170 2.45 36.57 -31.20
CA GLY A 170 2.14 37.65 -30.25
C GLY A 170 1.61 37.19 -28.89
N ILE A 171 1.67 35.89 -28.60
CA ILE A 171 1.25 35.30 -27.32
C ILE A 171 2.42 35.34 -26.34
N LEU A 172 2.17 35.77 -25.09
CA LEU A 172 3.16 35.61 -24.03
C LEU A 172 3.31 34.11 -23.73
N ALA A 173 4.52 33.57 -23.87
CA ALA A 173 4.80 32.16 -23.59
C ALA A 173 6.04 32.01 -22.71
N ALA A 174 5.95 31.13 -21.73
CA ALA A 174 7.02 30.80 -20.80
C ALA A 174 7.09 29.28 -20.56
N SER A 175 8.27 28.78 -20.21
CA SER A 175 8.43 27.46 -19.61
C SER A 175 8.02 27.46 -18.15
N THR A 176 7.79 26.27 -17.55
CA THR A 176 7.54 26.16 -16.10
C THR A 176 8.70 26.72 -15.29
N ARG A 177 9.93 26.59 -15.79
CA ARG A 177 11.14 27.17 -15.20
C ARG A 177 11.12 28.70 -15.23
N GLU A 178 10.91 29.31 -16.39
CA GLU A 178 10.85 30.78 -16.52
C GLU A 178 9.72 31.36 -15.66
N TYR A 179 8.57 30.68 -15.58
CA TYR A 179 7.46 31.06 -14.71
C TYR A 179 7.85 31.01 -13.22
N ALA A 180 8.53 29.94 -12.78
CA ALA A 180 8.99 29.78 -11.41
C ALA A 180 10.05 30.81 -11.05
N GLU A 181 11.02 31.06 -11.93
CA GLU A 181 12.09 32.04 -11.73
C GLU A 181 11.55 33.46 -11.62
N ALA A 182 10.57 33.84 -12.45
CA ALA A 182 9.92 35.15 -12.38
C ALA A 182 9.18 35.38 -11.04
N ARG A 183 8.75 34.31 -10.37
CA ARG A 183 8.03 34.35 -9.08
C ARG A 183 8.89 33.93 -7.89
N LYS A 184 10.19 33.74 -8.10
CA LYS A 184 11.13 33.28 -7.08
C LYS A 184 11.13 34.16 -5.83
N ALA A 185 10.98 35.47 -5.98
CA ALA A 185 11.00 36.42 -4.86
C ALA A 185 9.80 36.28 -3.92
N THR A 186 8.64 35.87 -4.45
CA THR A 186 7.40 35.68 -3.69
C THR A 186 7.19 34.23 -3.27
N ASN A 187 7.60 33.27 -4.09
CA ASN A 187 7.40 31.84 -3.87
C ASN A 187 8.66 31.04 -4.28
N PRO A 188 9.70 31.00 -3.43
CA PRO A 188 10.96 30.33 -3.76
C PRO A 188 10.81 28.82 -4.00
N MET A 189 9.80 28.18 -3.40
CA MET A 189 9.54 26.73 -3.50
C MET A 189 9.11 26.29 -4.91
N LEU A 190 8.61 27.20 -5.76
CA LEU A 190 8.16 26.84 -7.11
C LEU A 190 9.30 26.35 -8.01
N VAL A 191 10.53 26.78 -7.75
CA VAL A 191 11.70 26.40 -8.57
C VAL A 191 12.08 24.94 -8.33
N ASP A 192 11.92 24.43 -7.12
CA ASP A 192 12.26 23.05 -6.77
C ASP A 192 11.23 22.02 -7.29
N LEU A 193 10.02 22.48 -7.66
CA LEU A 193 8.94 21.70 -8.28
C LEU A 193 9.09 21.54 -9.80
N VAL A 194 10.12 22.13 -10.40
CA VAL A 194 10.35 22.09 -11.85
C VAL A 194 11.03 20.79 -12.25
N VAL A 195 10.42 20.06 -13.19
CA VAL A 195 10.91 18.77 -13.71
C VAL A 195 12.29 18.91 -14.38
N ALA A 196 13.21 17.99 -14.07
CA ALA A 196 14.62 18.08 -14.46
C ALA A 196 14.88 18.10 -15.98
N SER A 197 14.01 17.49 -16.80
CA SER A 197 14.14 17.52 -18.27
C SER A 197 14.02 18.92 -18.89
N SER A 198 13.48 19.89 -18.15
CA SER A 198 13.44 21.30 -18.56
C SER A 198 14.74 22.07 -18.26
N VAL A 199 15.73 21.44 -17.62
CA VAL A 199 17.01 22.05 -17.24
C VAL A 199 18.05 21.96 -18.36
N GLY A 200 17.94 20.98 -19.26
CA GLY A 200 18.90 20.73 -20.35
C GLY A 200 18.81 21.70 -21.53
N ASP A 201 17.77 22.53 -21.60
CA ASP A 201 17.41 23.30 -22.80
C ASP A 201 17.95 24.75 -22.81
N SER A 202 18.66 25.18 -21.75
CA SER A 202 18.99 26.59 -21.54
C SER A 202 20.48 26.93 -21.62
N ASN A 203 21.31 26.18 -22.37
CA ASN A 203 22.73 26.56 -22.57
C ASN A 203 23.45 25.93 -23.79
N MET A 204 22.75 25.67 -24.90
CA MET A 204 23.42 25.42 -26.18
C MET A 204 23.03 26.49 -27.21
N ASP A 205 23.48 27.72 -26.95
CA ASP A 205 23.65 28.68 -28.04
C ASP A 205 24.85 28.25 -28.88
N ILE A 206 24.58 28.12 -30.18
CA ILE A 206 25.49 27.69 -31.22
C ILE A 206 26.57 28.77 -31.41
N GLY A 207 27.73 28.54 -30.80
CA GLY A 207 28.99 29.22 -31.10
C GLY A 207 29.98 28.21 -31.64
N ALA A 208 30.47 28.46 -32.85
CA ALA A 208 31.36 27.57 -33.59
C ALA A 208 32.71 27.33 -32.87
N GLU A 209 33.28 26.16 -33.20
CA GLU A 209 34.67 25.72 -33.03
C GLU A 209 35.08 25.02 -31.71
N GLY A 210 35.21 23.69 -31.82
CA GLY A 210 36.27 22.91 -31.17
C GLY A 210 36.05 22.50 -29.71
N GLY A 211 35.31 21.41 -29.48
CA GLY A 211 35.25 20.77 -28.16
C GLY A 211 34.97 19.27 -28.28
N ARG A 212 35.86 18.44 -27.71
CA ARG A 212 35.81 16.97 -27.73
C ARG A 212 34.51 16.43 -27.11
N ASN A 213 33.75 15.64 -27.86
CA ASN A 213 32.67 14.82 -27.31
C ASN A 213 33.26 13.63 -26.53
N SER A 214 33.29 13.71 -25.19
CA SER A 214 33.34 12.52 -24.33
C SER A 214 32.01 11.79 -24.49
N LYS A 215 31.98 10.69 -25.25
CA LYS A 215 30.79 9.83 -25.31
C LYS A 215 30.63 9.14 -23.96
N ARG A 216 29.70 9.62 -23.12
CA ARG A 216 29.30 8.94 -21.88
C ARG A 216 29.01 7.45 -22.15
N GLN A 217 29.61 6.57 -21.36
CA GLN A 217 29.48 5.12 -21.49
C GLN A 217 28.04 4.71 -21.18
N ARG A 218 27.40 3.93 -22.07
CA ARG A 218 26.02 3.45 -21.87
C ARG A 218 25.99 2.42 -20.74
N ILE A 219 25.29 2.72 -19.65
CA ILE A 219 25.18 1.85 -18.46
C ILE A 219 24.09 0.78 -18.65
N TYR A 220 23.01 1.14 -19.33
CA TYR A 220 21.86 0.25 -19.55
C TYR A 220 21.56 0.04 -21.03
N GLU A 221 20.98 -1.11 -21.35
CA GLU A 221 20.44 -1.36 -22.69
C GLU A 221 19.16 -0.55 -22.95
N GLU A 222 18.97 -0.16 -24.21
CA GLU A 222 17.72 0.46 -24.65
C GLU A 222 16.57 -0.55 -24.60
N HIS A 223 15.38 -0.07 -24.22
CA HIS A 223 14.20 -0.92 -24.19
C HIS A 223 13.73 -1.24 -25.61
N LYS A 224 13.38 -2.50 -25.88
CA LYS A 224 12.85 -2.93 -27.17
C LYS A 224 11.55 -2.18 -27.50
N LEU A 225 11.28 -1.94 -28.78
CA LEU A 225 10.04 -1.32 -29.22
C LEU A 225 8.83 -2.17 -28.82
N MET A 226 7.69 -1.52 -28.53
CA MET A 226 6.46 -2.22 -28.16
C MET A 226 5.97 -3.21 -29.23
N SER A 227 6.27 -2.96 -30.51
CA SER A 227 6.02 -3.90 -31.61
C SER A 227 6.76 -5.21 -31.39
N ASP A 228 8.04 -5.13 -31.05
CA ASP A 228 8.96 -6.27 -30.95
C ASP A 228 8.70 -7.05 -29.66
N ILE A 229 8.34 -6.34 -28.59
CA ILE A 229 7.84 -6.95 -27.35
C ILE A 229 6.58 -7.75 -27.66
N THR A 230 5.60 -7.16 -28.36
CA THR A 230 4.35 -7.85 -28.70
C THR A 230 4.58 -9.09 -29.56
N VAL A 231 5.49 -9.02 -30.54
CA VAL A 231 5.86 -10.17 -31.37
C VAL A 231 6.57 -11.23 -30.54
N GLY A 232 7.52 -10.85 -29.69
CA GLY A 232 8.26 -11.76 -28.81
C GLY A 232 7.37 -12.48 -27.80
N LEU A 233 6.37 -11.80 -27.24
CA LEU A 233 5.36 -12.40 -26.36
C LEU A 233 4.51 -13.43 -27.11
N LYS A 234 4.08 -13.12 -28.34
CA LYS A 234 3.30 -14.07 -29.17
C LYS A 234 4.10 -15.30 -29.59
N GLN A 235 5.40 -15.14 -29.80
CA GLN A 235 6.32 -16.22 -30.15
C GLN A 235 6.76 -17.04 -28.92
N GLY A 236 6.41 -16.62 -27.70
CA GLY A 236 6.84 -17.27 -26.46
C GLY A 236 8.31 -17.05 -26.11
N ARG A 237 9.04 -16.18 -26.83
CA ARG A 237 10.44 -15.84 -26.55
C ARG A 237 10.58 -14.87 -25.37
N LEU A 238 9.56 -14.04 -25.16
CA LEU A 238 9.51 -13.10 -24.04
C LEU A 238 8.39 -13.51 -23.08
N HIS A 239 8.57 -13.19 -21.81
CA HIS A 239 7.61 -13.43 -20.75
C HIS A 239 7.17 -12.11 -20.13
N GLN A 240 5.87 -11.90 -19.96
CA GLN A 240 5.32 -10.71 -19.34
C GLN A 240 4.90 -11.02 -17.91
N GLY A 241 5.27 -10.16 -16.97
CA GLY A 241 4.85 -10.31 -15.58
C GLY A 241 4.99 -9.02 -14.78
N THR A 242 4.51 -9.05 -13.54
CA THR A 242 4.71 -7.94 -12.59
C THR A 242 5.99 -8.19 -11.81
N LEU A 243 6.91 -7.22 -11.82
CA LEU A 243 8.16 -7.29 -11.07
C LEU A 243 7.91 -7.05 -9.58
N ARG A 244 8.41 -7.95 -8.73
CA ARG A 244 8.44 -7.79 -7.27
C ARG A 244 9.88 -7.71 -6.81
N VAL A 245 10.31 -6.54 -6.39
CA VAL A 245 11.70 -6.28 -5.99
C VAL A 245 11.92 -6.73 -4.55
N ASN A 246 13.12 -7.23 -4.26
CA ASN A 246 13.52 -7.60 -2.91
C ASN A 246 13.46 -6.38 -1.99
N MET A 247 12.87 -6.54 -0.80
CA MET A 247 12.71 -5.46 0.16
C MET A 247 14.02 -4.83 0.62
N TYR A 248 15.14 -5.54 0.48
CA TYR A 248 16.46 -5.10 0.93
C TYR A 248 17.41 -4.72 -0.20
N ASN A 249 17.12 -5.12 -1.45
CA ASN A 249 17.99 -4.88 -2.60
C ASN A 249 17.15 -4.42 -3.82
N PRO A 250 17.34 -3.18 -4.32
CA PRO A 250 16.59 -2.65 -5.46
C PRO A 250 16.95 -3.32 -6.80
N PHE A 251 18.07 -4.05 -6.88
CA PHE A 251 18.56 -4.69 -8.11
C PHE A 251 18.43 -6.21 -8.07
N GLU A 252 17.57 -6.73 -7.20
CA GLU A 252 17.17 -8.13 -7.18
C GLU A 252 15.65 -8.21 -7.09
N GLY A 253 15.02 -9.05 -7.90
CA GLY A 253 13.58 -9.18 -7.91
C GLY A 253 13.09 -10.41 -8.64
N TYR A 254 11.79 -10.67 -8.53
CA TYR A 254 11.12 -11.83 -9.10
C TYR A 254 10.00 -11.37 -10.02
N VAL A 255 9.87 -12.02 -11.17
CA VAL A 255 8.80 -11.78 -12.13
C VAL A 255 7.94 -13.04 -12.22
N SER A 256 6.70 -12.94 -11.77
CA SER A 256 5.70 -14.00 -11.95
C SER A 256 5.04 -13.82 -13.33
N SER A 257 5.20 -14.80 -14.22
CA SER A 257 4.60 -14.81 -15.57
C SER A 257 3.53 -15.91 -15.65
N GLU A 258 2.40 -15.65 -16.31
CA GLU A 258 1.38 -16.68 -16.54
C GLU A 258 1.87 -17.82 -17.45
N SER A 259 2.93 -17.57 -18.23
CA SER A 259 3.52 -18.55 -19.14
C SER A 259 4.53 -19.50 -18.47
N MET A 260 4.86 -19.28 -17.20
CA MET A 260 5.88 -20.04 -16.47
C MET A 260 5.31 -20.48 -15.12
N GLU A 261 5.55 -21.74 -14.73
CA GLU A 261 5.14 -22.22 -13.40
C GLU A 261 6.04 -21.68 -12.29
N GLU A 262 7.31 -21.40 -12.60
CA GLU A 262 8.29 -20.84 -11.66
C GLU A 262 8.52 -19.35 -11.90
N GLU A 263 8.83 -18.63 -10.82
CA GLU A 263 9.14 -17.20 -10.90
C GLU A 263 10.53 -16.98 -11.48
N ILE A 264 10.66 -15.98 -12.36
CA ILE A 264 11.93 -15.65 -13.00
C ILE A 264 12.69 -14.68 -12.10
N LEU A 265 13.89 -15.06 -11.70
CA LEU A 265 14.79 -14.23 -10.90
C LEU A 265 15.51 -13.22 -11.79
N ILE A 266 15.48 -11.95 -11.41
CA ILE A 266 16.20 -10.86 -12.04
C ILE A 266 17.25 -10.38 -11.04
N CYS A 267 18.54 -10.51 -11.39
CA CYS A 267 19.65 -10.10 -10.55
C CYS A 267 20.57 -9.14 -11.28
N GLY A 268 20.97 -8.09 -10.59
CA GLY A 268 21.95 -7.12 -11.06
C GLY A 268 21.31 -5.94 -11.78
N ARG A 269 22.02 -4.81 -11.74
CA ARG A 269 21.58 -3.52 -12.29
C ARG A 269 21.29 -3.58 -13.79
N ALA A 270 22.17 -4.24 -14.56
CA ALA A 270 22.03 -4.38 -16.01
C ALA A 270 20.77 -5.16 -16.37
N ASN A 271 20.53 -6.31 -15.72
CA ASN A 271 19.37 -7.17 -15.97
C ASN A 271 18.06 -6.56 -15.45
N MET A 272 18.11 -5.78 -14.36
CA MET A 272 16.95 -5.03 -13.87
C MET A 272 16.52 -3.92 -14.84
N ASN A 273 17.46 -3.42 -15.65
CA ASN A 273 17.25 -2.51 -16.78
C ASN A 273 16.24 -1.37 -16.51
N ARG A 274 16.55 -0.55 -15.50
CA ARG A 274 15.76 0.63 -15.11
C ARG A 274 14.30 0.34 -14.72
N ALA A 275 13.97 -0.89 -14.33
CA ALA A 275 12.64 -1.28 -13.83
C ALA A 275 12.46 -0.97 -12.32
N PHE A 276 11.20 -0.78 -11.91
CA PHE A 276 10.80 -0.51 -10.52
C PHE A 276 9.86 -1.58 -9.97
N ASP A 277 9.79 -1.68 -8.64
CA ASP A 277 8.81 -2.54 -7.96
C ASP A 277 7.37 -2.27 -8.42
N GLY A 278 6.69 -3.34 -8.85
CA GLY A 278 5.34 -3.31 -9.38
C GLY A 278 5.21 -2.93 -10.85
N ASP A 279 6.32 -2.63 -11.56
CA ASP A 279 6.30 -2.44 -13.01
C ASP A 279 5.83 -3.73 -13.71
N VAL A 280 5.06 -3.59 -14.79
CA VAL A 280 4.78 -4.70 -15.71
C VAL A 280 5.89 -4.72 -16.75
N VAL A 281 6.69 -5.77 -16.74
CA VAL A 281 7.93 -5.89 -17.52
C VAL A 281 7.85 -7.03 -18.53
N ALA A 282 8.59 -6.89 -19.62
CA ALA A 282 8.90 -7.96 -20.55
C ALA A 282 10.31 -8.49 -20.26
N VAL A 283 10.41 -9.80 -20.02
CA VAL A 283 11.64 -10.49 -19.61
C VAL A 283 12.06 -11.48 -20.70
N GLU A 284 13.36 -11.53 -20.95
CA GLU A 284 14.03 -12.56 -21.76
C GLU A 284 14.80 -13.47 -20.81
N LEU A 285 14.67 -14.79 -20.96
CA LEU A 285 15.40 -15.75 -20.13
C LEU A 285 16.88 -15.73 -20.48
N LEU A 286 17.72 -15.82 -19.46
CA LEU A 286 19.16 -16.01 -19.61
C LEU A 286 19.46 -17.49 -19.91
N PRO A 287 20.61 -17.79 -20.53
CA PRO A 287 21.08 -19.16 -20.70
C PRO A 287 21.10 -19.91 -19.37
N GLU A 288 20.81 -21.22 -19.37
CA GLU A 288 20.74 -22.05 -18.15
C GLU A 288 22.06 -22.08 -17.35
N GLN A 289 23.19 -21.74 -17.98
CA GLN A 289 24.48 -21.61 -17.32
C GLN A 289 24.55 -20.41 -16.37
N GLU A 290 23.73 -19.38 -16.58
CA GLU A 290 23.66 -18.16 -15.77
C GLU A 290 22.57 -18.20 -14.70
N TRP A 291 21.87 -19.33 -14.59
CA TRP A 291 20.84 -19.52 -13.57
C TRP A 291 21.48 -19.66 -12.19
N ARG A 292 20.87 -19.01 -11.20
CA ARG A 292 21.43 -18.85 -9.85
C ARG A 292 20.71 -19.72 -8.82
N VAL A 293 21.41 -19.98 -7.72
CA VAL A 293 20.89 -20.68 -6.53
C VAL A 293 20.60 -19.63 -5.43
N PRO A 294 19.58 -19.82 -4.56
CA PRO A 294 19.27 -18.86 -3.50
C PRO A 294 20.46 -18.70 -2.53
N SER A 295 20.71 -17.46 -2.08
CA SER A 295 21.84 -17.17 -1.18
C SER A 295 21.75 -17.90 0.17
N ARG A 296 22.87 -18.46 0.61
CA ARG A 296 23.05 -19.07 1.94
C ARG A 296 23.43 -18.05 3.04
N ASN A 297 23.75 -16.82 2.66
CA ASN A 297 24.15 -15.75 3.58
C ASN A 297 22.96 -14.86 3.96
N LEU A 298 22.99 -14.31 5.18
CA LEU A 298 22.16 -13.15 5.53
C LEU A 298 22.61 -11.93 4.72
N PRO A 299 21.67 -11.08 4.29
CA PRO A 299 22.00 -9.80 3.69
C PRO A 299 22.80 -8.97 4.72
N SER A 300 24.09 -8.74 4.49
CA SER A 300 24.92 -7.88 5.35
C SER A 300 24.89 -6.44 4.81
N SER A 301 24.89 -5.45 5.71
CA SER A 301 25.18 -4.05 5.34
C SER A 301 26.67 -3.78 5.17
N LEU A 302 27.54 -4.72 5.59
CA LEU A 302 29.01 -4.60 5.52
C LEU A 302 29.60 -5.17 4.23
N ALA A 303 28.85 -6.00 3.49
CA ALA A 303 29.25 -6.45 2.15
C ALA A 303 29.19 -5.30 1.11
N VAL A 304 28.81 -4.10 1.55
CA VAL A 304 28.80 -2.84 0.80
C VAL A 304 30.17 -2.16 0.84
N ASN A 305 31.08 -2.59 1.73
CA ASN A 305 32.34 -1.90 2.04
C ASN A 305 33.59 -2.67 1.61
N GLY A 306 33.45 -3.71 0.79
CA GLY A 306 34.48 -4.72 0.62
C GLY A 306 34.85 -5.01 -0.82
N GLU A 307 35.05 -3.99 -1.68
CA GLU A 307 35.94 -4.00 -2.86
C GLU A 307 35.89 -2.65 -3.64
N ASP A 308 35.82 -1.51 -2.94
CA ASP A 308 35.76 -0.14 -3.52
C ASP A 308 37.09 0.34 -4.19
N ARG A 309 38.00 -0.56 -4.59
CA ARG A 309 39.38 -0.19 -4.98
C ARG A 309 39.72 -0.22 -6.47
N SER A 310 38.88 -0.72 -7.38
CA SER A 310 39.32 -0.99 -8.76
C SER A 310 38.67 -0.18 -9.88
N VAL A 311 37.70 0.71 -9.60
CA VAL A 311 37.08 1.58 -10.62
C VAL A 311 37.30 3.07 -10.36
N ALA A 312 37.89 3.43 -9.21
CA ALA A 312 38.19 4.82 -8.85
C ALA A 312 39.36 5.44 -9.66
N GLU A 313 40.05 4.66 -10.53
CA GLU A 313 41.23 5.14 -11.26
C GLU A 313 40.92 5.68 -12.68
N GLU A 314 39.68 5.60 -13.19
CA GLU A 314 39.36 6.04 -14.57
C GLU A 314 38.42 7.28 -14.67
N GLU A 315 38.11 7.98 -13.58
CA GLU A 315 37.23 9.17 -13.60
C GLU A 315 37.97 10.51 -13.39
N HIS A 316 39.15 10.67 -13.99
CA HIS A 316 39.68 12.00 -14.26
C HIS A 316 39.19 12.46 -15.65
N ASP A 317 38.09 13.23 -15.70
CA ASP A 317 37.88 14.40 -16.58
C ASP A 317 36.37 14.67 -16.89
N GLU A 318 35.57 15.08 -15.89
CA GLU A 318 34.46 16.04 -16.11
C GLU A 318 34.40 17.02 -14.92
N GLY A 319 34.52 18.32 -15.20
CA GLY A 319 34.55 19.39 -14.20
C GLY A 319 33.29 19.45 -13.34
N GLY A 320 33.39 18.92 -12.12
CA GLY A 320 32.30 18.90 -11.16
C GLY A 320 32.65 18.28 -9.80
N LEU A 321 33.83 18.57 -9.24
CA LEU A 321 34.22 18.44 -7.81
C LEU A 321 33.55 17.29 -7.00
N GLU A 322 33.84 16.04 -7.38
CA GLU A 322 33.63 14.87 -6.53
C GLU A 322 34.92 14.52 -5.78
N GLU A 323 35.26 15.32 -4.76
CA GLU A 323 36.23 14.90 -3.73
C GLU A 323 35.52 14.27 -2.52
N GLU A 324 36.18 13.18 -2.09
CA GLU A 324 35.97 12.20 -1.03
C GLU A 324 35.21 12.65 0.23
N VAL A 325 34.04 12.04 0.47
CA VAL A 325 33.51 11.85 1.83
C VAL A 325 32.82 10.48 1.94
N GLY A 326 33.53 9.51 2.53
CA GLY A 326 32.97 8.34 3.22
C GLY A 326 32.39 7.20 2.37
N ALA A 327 33.20 6.15 2.19
CA ALA A 327 32.84 4.83 1.68
C ALA A 327 31.80 4.12 2.58
N GLY A 328 30.51 4.31 2.31
CA GLY A 328 29.48 3.51 2.98
C GLY A 328 28.05 3.60 2.46
N VAL A 329 27.75 4.45 1.48
CA VAL A 329 26.39 4.56 0.90
C VAL A 329 26.34 3.86 -0.47
N ALA A 330 26.89 2.65 -0.61
CA ALA A 330 26.81 1.95 -1.88
C ALA A 330 25.43 1.28 -2.04
N GLN A 331 24.62 1.83 -2.96
CA GLN A 331 23.71 0.99 -3.72
C GLN A 331 24.50 0.42 -4.90
N ILE A 332 25.23 -0.66 -4.58
CA ILE A 332 25.98 -1.61 -5.41
C ILE A 332 26.30 -1.20 -6.87
N ASN A 333 27.61 -1.21 -7.17
CA ASN A 333 28.21 -1.11 -8.50
C ASN A 333 28.09 -2.44 -9.29
N PRO A 334 28.24 -2.43 -10.62
CA PRO A 334 28.08 -3.63 -11.46
C PRO A 334 29.17 -4.67 -11.15
N GLY A 335 28.78 -5.83 -10.62
CA GLY A 335 29.69 -6.97 -10.41
C GLY A 335 29.73 -7.51 -8.98
N GLU A 336 29.26 -6.74 -7.99
CA GLU A 336 29.17 -7.20 -6.61
C GLU A 336 27.81 -7.85 -6.34
N ASP A 337 27.78 -9.17 -6.46
CA ASP A 337 26.63 -9.96 -6.02
C ASP A 337 26.46 -9.81 -4.51
N TYR A 338 25.21 -9.63 -4.09
CA TYR A 338 24.79 -9.71 -2.70
C TYR A 338 24.98 -11.15 -2.19
N GLY A 339 26.22 -11.65 -2.05
CA GLY A 339 26.49 -13.04 -1.70
C GLY A 339 25.59 -14.03 -2.44
N GLY A 340 25.31 -13.77 -3.72
CA GLY A 340 24.67 -14.77 -4.58
C GLY A 340 25.51 -16.03 -4.49
N ALA A 341 24.88 -17.19 -4.35
CA ALA A 341 25.64 -18.43 -4.42
C ALA A 341 26.49 -18.38 -5.71
N PRO A 342 27.78 -18.74 -5.66
CA PRO A 342 28.60 -18.80 -6.88
C PRO A 342 27.86 -19.62 -7.92
N ILE A 343 28.03 -19.32 -9.21
CA ILE A 343 27.48 -20.13 -10.31
C ILE A 343 27.97 -21.57 -10.08
N THR A 344 27.11 -22.43 -9.53
CA THR A 344 27.48 -23.78 -9.15
C THR A 344 27.44 -24.64 -10.40
N THR A 345 28.46 -25.46 -10.62
CA THR A 345 28.45 -26.47 -11.69
C THR A 345 27.41 -27.58 -11.44
N ASP A 346 26.90 -27.71 -10.21
CA ASP A 346 25.76 -28.57 -9.89
C ASP A 346 24.45 -28.03 -10.48
N SER A 347 23.71 -28.92 -11.15
CA SER A 347 22.42 -28.64 -11.81
C SER A 347 21.22 -28.69 -10.86
N SER A 348 21.38 -29.24 -9.66
CA SER A 348 20.28 -29.38 -8.69
C SER A 348 19.98 -28.06 -7.99
N GLY A 349 18.81 -27.47 -8.23
CA GLY A 349 18.31 -26.28 -7.50
C GLY A 349 18.56 -24.91 -8.16
N ARG A 350 18.89 -24.87 -9.46
CA ARG A 350 18.99 -23.60 -10.21
C ARG A 350 17.60 -23.01 -10.46
N HIS A 351 17.44 -21.72 -10.17
CA HIS A 351 16.20 -20.98 -10.49
C HIS A 351 16.31 -20.29 -11.85
N PRO A 352 15.23 -20.25 -12.65
CA PRO A 352 15.21 -19.52 -13.91
C PRO A 352 15.61 -18.05 -13.72
N CYS A 353 16.69 -17.63 -14.38
CA CYS A 353 17.13 -16.23 -14.38
C CYS A 353 16.74 -15.52 -15.68
N GLY A 354 16.47 -14.23 -15.61
CA GLY A 354 16.10 -13.42 -16.77
C GLY A 354 16.64 -11.99 -16.71
N ARG A 355 16.45 -11.29 -17.82
CA ARG A 355 16.74 -9.85 -17.95
C ARG A 355 15.55 -9.10 -18.50
N VAL A 356 15.31 -7.90 -17.97
CA VAL A 356 14.24 -7.00 -18.42
C VAL A 356 14.67 -6.35 -19.74
N VAL A 357 13.89 -6.55 -20.79
CA VAL A 357 14.15 -5.99 -22.12
C VAL A 357 13.22 -4.84 -22.48
N GLY A 358 12.20 -4.57 -21.66
CA GLY A 358 11.31 -3.43 -21.81
C GLY A 358 10.24 -3.37 -20.74
N ILE A 359 9.68 -2.18 -20.58
CA ILE A 359 8.69 -1.87 -19.55
C ILE A 359 7.36 -1.59 -20.24
N ILE A 360 6.40 -2.49 -20.05
CA ILE A 360 5.08 -2.42 -20.69
C ILE A 360 4.21 -1.38 -19.97
N LYS A 361 4.31 -1.33 -18.64
CA LYS A 361 3.58 -0.36 -17.81
C LYS A 361 4.40 -0.01 -16.57
N ARG A 362 4.67 1.29 -16.41
CA ARG A 362 5.27 1.87 -15.21
C ARG A 362 4.28 1.88 -14.04
N ASN A 363 4.81 1.68 -12.84
CA ASN A 363 4.10 1.74 -11.57
C ASN A 363 4.76 2.73 -10.59
N TRP A 364 5.24 3.85 -11.13
CA TRP A 364 5.76 4.93 -10.28
C TRP A 364 4.66 5.48 -9.38
N ARG A 365 5.05 5.83 -8.15
CA ARG A 365 4.10 6.32 -7.15
C ARG A 365 3.66 7.73 -7.49
N THR A 366 2.36 7.87 -7.66
CA THR A 366 1.71 9.14 -8.04
C THR A 366 1.76 10.20 -6.94
N ARG A 367 1.96 9.78 -5.68
CA ARG A 367 2.17 10.64 -4.51
C ARG A 367 3.65 10.83 -4.17
N GLY A 368 4.57 10.35 -5.00
CA GLY A 368 6.01 10.41 -4.75
C GLY A 368 6.52 9.33 -3.79
N TYR A 369 7.79 9.47 -3.42
CA TYR A 369 8.58 8.60 -2.56
C TYR A 369 9.10 9.38 -1.37
N CYS A 370 8.99 8.83 -0.17
CA CYS A 370 9.50 9.46 1.04
C CYS A 370 10.95 9.04 1.29
N GLY A 371 11.77 9.97 1.80
CA GLY A 371 13.19 9.72 2.05
C GLY A 371 13.89 10.94 2.64
N SER A 372 15.21 10.94 2.57
CA SER A 372 16.05 12.04 3.03
C SER A 372 17.23 12.24 2.08
N LEU A 373 17.88 13.40 2.15
CA LEU A 373 19.10 13.63 1.39
C LEU A 373 20.27 12.83 2.00
N ARG A 374 21.15 12.33 1.13
CA ARG A 374 22.45 11.81 1.55
C ARG A 374 23.27 12.97 2.15
N PRO A 375 23.99 12.77 3.27
CA PRO A 375 24.87 13.80 3.86
C PRO A 375 25.82 14.42 2.83
N ILE A 376 25.88 15.76 2.80
CA ILE A 376 26.76 16.56 1.94
C ILE A 376 27.69 17.36 2.85
N ALA A 377 28.98 17.49 2.47
CA ALA A 377 29.94 18.30 3.20
C ALA A 377 29.47 19.76 3.32
N LYS A 378 29.65 20.36 4.51
CA LYS A 378 29.12 21.70 4.84
C LYS A 378 29.63 22.81 3.91
N GLU A 379 30.82 22.65 3.37
CA GLU A 379 31.44 23.58 2.41
C GLU A 379 30.69 23.63 1.07
N LYS A 380 30.08 22.52 0.63
CA LYS A 380 29.35 22.43 -0.63
C LYS A 380 27.91 22.96 -0.53
N LEU A 381 27.37 23.14 0.68
CA LEU A 381 25.99 23.59 0.91
C LEU A 381 25.75 25.08 0.64
N GLN A 382 26.79 25.87 0.35
CA GLN A 382 26.71 27.33 0.25
C GLN A 382 26.56 27.88 -1.18
N MET A 383 26.49 27.04 -2.23
CA MET A 383 26.44 27.52 -3.62
C MET A 383 25.22 27.02 -4.41
N GLY A 384 24.46 27.96 -4.97
CA GLY A 384 23.64 27.76 -6.16
C GLY A 384 22.66 26.57 -6.12
N MET A 385 22.36 26.02 -7.30
CA MET A 385 21.58 24.79 -7.44
C MET A 385 22.54 23.60 -7.42
N ILE A 386 22.33 22.66 -6.50
CA ILE A 386 23.22 21.52 -6.27
C ILE A 386 22.48 20.24 -6.66
N SER A 387 23.17 19.33 -7.33
CA SER A 387 22.69 17.96 -7.53
C SER A 387 22.91 17.16 -6.25
N CYS A 388 21.84 16.63 -5.68
CA CYS A 388 21.82 15.87 -4.44
C CYS A 388 21.30 14.44 -4.70
N LEU A 389 21.77 13.50 -3.88
CA LEU A 389 21.25 12.13 -3.88
C LEU A 389 20.19 11.98 -2.79
N PHE A 390 18.98 11.65 -3.21
CA PHE A 390 17.86 11.31 -2.35
C PHE A 390 17.81 9.81 -2.08
N VAL A 391 17.68 9.45 -0.81
CA VAL A 391 17.75 8.10 -0.29
C VAL A 391 16.34 7.68 0.17
N PRO A 392 15.58 6.87 -0.62
CA PRO A 392 14.21 6.51 -0.27
C PRO A 392 14.13 5.67 1.00
N VAL A 393 13.13 5.87 1.85
CA VAL A 393 12.95 5.11 3.11
C VAL A 393 12.87 3.60 2.86
N GLN A 394 12.12 3.19 1.84
CA GLN A 394 12.04 1.80 1.41
C GLN A 394 13.26 1.40 0.56
N ARG A 395 14.03 0.41 1.01
CA ARG A 395 15.29 -0.04 0.36
C ARG A 395 15.10 -0.70 -1.00
N LYS A 396 13.89 -1.18 -1.31
CA LYS A 396 13.56 -1.73 -2.63
C LYS A 396 13.59 -0.70 -3.76
N PHE A 397 13.68 0.59 -3.46
CA PHE A 397 13.80 1.63 -4.48
C PHE A 397 15.25 2.13 -4.59
N PRO A 398 15.73 2.39 -5.82
CA PRO A 398 17.05 2.98 -6.03
C PRO A 398 17.09 4.44 -5.53
N ILE A 399 18.30 4.91 -5.21
CA ILE A 399 18.62 6.30 -4.92
C ILE A 399 18.22 7.16 -6.12
N ILE A 400 17.64 8.31 -5.85
CA ILE A 400 17.13 9.23 -6.88
C ILE A 400 18.01 10.47 -6.87
N ARG A 401 18.44 10.93 -8.04
CA ARG A 401 19.14 12.21 -8.16
C ARG A 401 18.12 13.34 -8.28
N ILE A 402 18.25 14.36 -7.44
CA ILE A 402 17.42 15.57 -7.48
C ILE A 402 18.33 16.80 -7.55
N ALA A 403 17.84 17.91 -8.12
CA ALA A 403 18.55 19.19 -8.06
C ALA A 403 17.77 20.14 -7.15
N THR A 404 18.43 20.77 -6.18
CA THR A 404 17.78 21.73 -5.27
C THR A 404 18.74 22.83 -4.83
N ARG A 405 18.19 24.01 -4.54
CA ARG A 405 18.90 25.13 -3.89
C ARG A 405 18.76 25.10 -2.37
N GLN A 406 17.87 24.26 -1.85
CA GLN A 406 17.51 24.20 -0.44
C GLN A 406 18.22 23.05 0.30
N ALA A 407 19.28 22.49 -0.29
CA ALA A 407 19.97 21.32 0.25
C ALA A 407 20.26 21.46 1.75
N ALA A 408 20.76 22.62 2.18
CA ALA A 408 21.08 22.91 3.59
C ALA A 408 19.86 22.81 4.53
N GLN A 409 18.69 23.27 4.09
CA GLN A 409 17.45 23.23 4.88
C GLN A 409 16.82 21.84 4.89
N LEU A 410 17.01 21.08 3.82
CA LEU A 410 16.42 19.75 3.63
C LEU A 410 17.27 18.61 4.20
N MET A 411 18.52 18.87 4.62
CA MET A 411 19.44 17.85 5.13
C MET A 411 18.85 16.99 6.26
N ASP A 412 18.26 17.65 7.27
CA ASP A 412 17.73 17.01 8.48
C ASP A 412 16.22 16.76 8.40
N GLN A 413 15.64 16.78 7.20
CA GLN A 413 14.21 16.65 6.95
C GLN A 413 13.89 15.36 6.19
N ARG A 414 12.76 14.74 6.53
CA ARG A 414 12.08 13.82 5.63
C ARG A 414 11.44 14.64 4.51
N ILE A 415 11.71 14.25 3.27
CA ILE A 415 11.20 14.92 2.08
C ILE A 415 10.48 13.93 1.16
N LEU A 416 9.62 14.47 0.32
CA LEU A 416 8.88 13.76 -0.71
C LEU A 416 9.47 14.11 -2.08
N VAL A 417 9.81 13.09 -2.86
CA VAL A 417 10.39 13.23 -4.21
C VAL A 417 9.56 12.47 -5.22
N SER A 418 9.33 13.08 -6.38
CA SER A 418 8.70 12.44 -7.54
C SER A 418 9.76 12.04 -8.56
N ILE A 419 9.54 10.94 -9.28
CA ILE A 419 10.49 10.45 -10.29
C ILE A 419 10.03 10.96 -11.67
N ASP A 420 10.99 11.48 -12.43
CA ASP A 420 10.76 12.08 -13.75
C ASP A 420 11.15 11.14 -14.88
N THR A 421 12.43 10.77 -14.95
CA THR A 421 13.01 9.94 -16.01
C THR A 421 14.15 9.07 -15.49
N TRP A 422 14.53 8.05 -16.27
CA TRP A 422 15.75 7.29 -16.04
C TRP A 422 16.44 7.02 -17.37
N GLU A 423 17.43 7.84 -17.67
CA GLU A 423 18.22 7.78 -18.90
C GLU A 423 19.16 6.56 -18.92
N VAL A 424 19.54 6.12 -20.12
CA VAL A 424 20.37 4.92 -20.36
C VAL A 424 21.82 5.06 -19.91
N ASP A 425 22.31 6.29 -19.81
CA ASP A 425 23.65 6.68 -19.40
C ASP A 425 23.72 7.12 -17.93
N SER A 426 22.58 7.15 -17.22
CA SER A 426 22.50 7.64 -15.85
C SER A 426 22.35 6.52 -14.85
N LEU A 427 23.30 6.42 -13.91
CA LEU A 427 23.29 5.38 -12.87
C LEU A 427 22.02 5.43 -12.00
N TYR A 428 21.52 6.64 -11.73
CA TYR A 428 20.34 6.90 -10.90
C TYR A 428 19.19 7.47 -11.74
N PRO A 429 17.92 7.19 -11.39
CA PRO A 429 16.78 7.93 -11.90
C PRO A 429 16.88 9.41 -11.48
N SER A 430 16.38 10.28 -12.33
CA SER A 430 16.23 11.71 -12.04
C SER A 430 14.82 11.98 -11.52
N GLY A 431 14.72 12.86 -10.52
CA GLY A 431 13.46 13.28 -9.95
C GLY A 431 13.51 14.71 -9.44
N HIS A 432 12.39 15.20 -8.92
CA HIS A 432 12.26 16.53 -8.35
C HIS A 432 11.65 16.50 -6.95
N TYR A 433 11.98 17.53 -6.18
CA TYR A 433 11.45 17.73 -4.83
C TYR A 433 9.98 18.16 -4.89
N VAL A 434 9.14 17.58 -4.04
CA VAL A 434 7.72 17.94 -3.93
C VAL A 434 7.48 18.80 -2.69
N ARG A 435 7.82 18.28 -1.51
CA ARG A 435 7.68 19.00 -0.22
C ARG A 435 8.49 18.36 0.90
N ALA A 436 8.73 19.11 1.96
CA ALA A 436 9.22 18.60 3.24
C ALA A 436 8.04 18.04 4.05
N LEU A 437 8.29 16.95 4.78
CA LEU A 437 7.36 16.31 5.69
C LEU A 437 7.61 16.78 7.13
N GLY A 438 8.88 16.90 7.51
CA GLY A 438 9.29 17.36 8.84
C GLY A 438 10.65 16.79 9.26
N PRO A 439 11.10 17.05 10.51
CA PRO A 439 12.40 16.62 11.01
C PRO A 439 12.55 15.09 11.05
N ILE A 440 13.74 14.59 10.72
CA ILE A 440 13.97 13.14 10.75
C ILE A 440 13.89 12.60 12.18
N GLY A 441 13.15 11.50 12.35
CA GLY A 441 13.01 10.84 13.64
C GLY A 441 12.01 11.48 14.60
N ASP A 442 11.32 12.54 14.17
CA ASP A 442 10.09 13.04 14.79
C ASP A 442 8.92 12.07 14.58
N LYS A 443 8.07 11.90 15.60
CA LYS A 443 7.01 10.89 15.62
C LYS A 443 5.93 11.14 14.57
N ASP A 444 5.50 12.40 14.45
CA ASP A 444 4.43 12.77 13.51
C ASP A 444 4.95 12.70 12.08
N THR A 445 6.18 13.14 11.86
CA THR A 445 6.88 13.05 10.56
C THR A 445 7.01 11.61 10.08
N GLU A 446 7.54 10.70 10.91
CA GLU A 446 7.71 9.29 10.53
C GLU A 446 6.36 8.57 10.37
N THR A 447 5.32 9.03 11.09
CA THR A 447 3.94 8.58 10.89
C THR A 447 3.38 9.03 9.55
N GLU A 448 3.65 10.26 9.12
CA GLU A 448 3.24 10.73 7.80
C GLU A 448 3.96 9.95 6.69
N VAL A 449 5.27 9.68 6.87
CA VAL A 449 6.06 8.85 5.96
C VAL A 449 5.41 7.47 5.77
N LEU A 450 5.11 6.74 6.85
CA LEU A 450 4.52 5.40 6.70
C LEU A 450 3.10 5.44 6.10
N ILE A 451 2.35 6.52 6.29
CA ILE A 451 1.02 6.71 5.67
C ILE A 451 1.17 6.86 4.16
N ILE A 452 2.08 7.72 3.71
CA ILE A 452 2.32 7.97 2.28
C ILE A 452 2.89 6.72 1.60
N GLU A 453 3.88 6.08 2.22
CA GLU A 453 4.55 4.89 1.71
C GLU A 453 3.62 3.68 1.53
N ASN A 454 2.51 3.64 2.28
CA ASN A 454 1.45 2.63 2.17
C ASN A 454 0.22 3.14 1.41
N ASP A 455 0.29 4.29 0.73
CA ASP A 455 -0.82 4.88 -0.03
C ASP A 455 -2.12 4.98 0.79
N ILE A 456 -2.04 5.51 2.01
CA ILE A 456 -3.22 5.71 2.85
C ILE A 456 -3.78 7.11 2.61
N ASN A 457 -5.09 7.21 2.35
CA ASN A 457 -5.75 8.51 2.16
C ASN A 457 -6.09 9.16 3.50
N THR A 458 -5.41 10.25 3.83
CA THR A 458 -5.64 11.06 5.04
C THR A 458 -6.32 12.39 4.77
N ALA A 459 -6.69 12.67 3.50
CA ALA A 459 -7.38 13.90 3.16
C ALA A 459 -8.67 14.05 4.00
N PRO A 460 -9.04 15.26 4.41
CA PRO A 460 -10.33 15.50 5.04
C PRO A 460 -11.47 15.10 4.09
N PHE A 461 -12.61 14.70 4.65
CA PHE A 461 -13.80 14.44 3.85
C PHE A 461 -14.30 15.73 3.20
N SER A 462 -14.75 15.66 1.95
CA SER A 462 -15.21 16.85 1.22
C SER A 462 -16.55 17.37 1.76
N VAL A 463 -16.92 18.60 1.38
CA VAL A 463 -18.22 19.20 1.75
C VAL A 463 -19.39 18.34 1.22
N GLU A 464 -19.24 17.77 0.03
CA GLU A 464 -20.22 16.88 -0.59
C GLU A 464 -20.39 15.57 0.18
N VAL A 465 -19.30 15.04 0.75
CA VAL A 465 -19.36 13.87 1.65
C VAL A 465 -20.08 14.24 2.94
N HIS A 466 -19.73 15.38 3.55
CA HIS A 466 -20.39 15.85 4.77
C HIS A 466 -21.88 16.18 4.57
N ALA A 467 -22.27 16.66 3.40
CA ALA A 467 -23.67 16.90 3.06
C ALA A 467 -24.51 15.61 2.99
N CYS A 468 -23.88 14.43 2.89
CA CYS A 468 -24.56 13.14 2.95
C CYS A 468 -24.81 12.67 4.39
N VAL A 469 -24.18 13.29 5.39
CA VAL A 469 -24.37 12.95 6.80
C VAL A 469 -25.71 13.55 7.27
N PRO A 470 -26.56 12.79 7.99
CA PRO A 470 -27.82 13.32 8.48
C PRO A 470 -27.57 14.45 9.50
N ALA A 471 -28.58 15.31 9.67
CA ALA A 471 -28.51 16.41 10.64
C ALA A 471 -28.25 15.88 12.06
N LEU A 472 -27.38 16.59 12.79
CA LEU A 472 -27.03 16.30 14.17
C LEU A 472 -27.75 17.26 15.13
N PRO A 473 -28.19 16.81 16.31
CA PRO A 473 -28.14 15.43 16.79
C PRO A 473 -29.15 14.52 16.07
N TRP A 474 -28.76 13.27 15.83
CA TRP A 474 -29.63 12.28 15.18
C TRP A 474 -30.22 11.30 16.22
N SER A 475 -31.46 10.88 16.00
CA SER A 475 -32.15 9.87 16.81
C SER A 475 -33.09 9.04 15.92
N VAL A 476 -33.46 7.85 16.40
CA VAL A 476 -34.43 6.97 15.72
C VAL A 476 -35.77 7.71 15.59
N SER A 477 -36.28 7.82 14.37
CA SER A 477 -37.51 8.57 14.08
C SER A 477 -38.77 7.73 14.30
N ASN A 478 -39.93 8.39 14.39
CA ASN A 478 -41.22 7.69 14.39
C ASN A 478 -41.45 6.91 13.10
N ASP A 479 -40.92 7.40 11.97
CA ASP A 479 -40.99 6.70 10.69
C ASP A 479 -40.22 5.38 10.76
N ASP A 480 -39.00 5.39 11.34
CA ASP A 480 -38.21 4.16 11.57
C ASP A 480 -38.95 3.16 12.46
N LEU A 481 -39.62 3.64 13.51
CA LEU A 481 -40.41 2.81 14.44
C LEU A 481 -41.65 2.20 13.76
N SER A 482 -42.22 2.89 12.79
CA SER A 482 -43.39 2.46 12.04
C SER A 482 -43.07 1.63 10.79
N ASP A 483 -41.78 1.49 10.42
CA ASP A 483 -41.37 0.72 9.24
C ASP A 483 -41.65 -0.78 9.43
N PRO A 484 -42.57 -1.38 8.66
CA PRO A 484 -42.92 -2.80 8.81
C PRO A 484 -41.74 -3.73 8.45
N ASN A 485 -40.72 -3.22 7.77
CA ASN A 485 -39.52 -3.98 7.43
C ASN A 485 -38.45 -3.94 8.51
N ARG A 486 -38.70 -3.24 9.62
CA ARG A 486 -37.75 -3.08 10.72
C ARG A 486 -38.34 -3.62 12.02
N GLN A 487 -37.77 -4.71 12.52
CA GLN A 487 -38.25 -5.34 13.76
C GLN A 487 -37.80 -4.56 15.00
N ASP A 488 -38.72 -4.28 15.92
CA ASP A 488 -38.38 -3.70 17.22
C ASP A 488 -37.84 -4.77 18.19
N LEU A 489 -36.55 -4.68 18.49
CA LEU A 489 -35.82 -5.59 19.37
C LEU A 489 -35.32 -4.88 20.65
N ARG A 490 -35.79 -3.67 20.95
CA ARG A 490 -35.32 -2.87 22.10
C ARG A 490 -35.66 -3.49 23.47
N HIS A 491 -36.63 -4.40 23.48
CA HIS A 491 -37.04 -5.17 24.64
C HIS A 491 -36.02 -6.26 25.03
N LEU A 492 -35.07 -6.61 24.15
CA LEU A 492 -34.05 -7.61 24.41
C LEU A 492 -32.88 -7.05 25.22
N SER A 493 -32.27 -7.90 26.05
CA SER A 493 -31.05 -7.59 26.81
C SER A 493 -29.80 -7.80 25.96
N ILE A 494 -29.57 -6.84 25.06
CA ILE A 494 -28.44 -6.79 24.12
C ILE A 494 -27.24 -6.10 24.79
N CYS A 495 -26.02 -6.59 24.55
CA CYS A 495 -24.78 -5.93 24.96
C CYS A 495 -23.71 -5.98 23.86
N SER A 496 -22.75 -5.05 23.87
CA SER A 496 -21.53 -5.14 23.05
C SER A 496 -20.32 -5.54 23.90
N VAL A 497 -19.33 -6.20 23.27
CA VAL A 497 -18.07 -6.60 23.93
C VAL A 497 -16.88 -6.21 23.03
N ASP A 498 -16.15 -5.19 23.44
CA ASP A 498 -15.19 -4.50 22.60
C ASP A 498 -13.80 -4.33 23.26
N PRO A 499 -12.75 -3.98 22.50
CA PRO A 499 -11.51 -3.50 23.09
C PRO A 499 -11.72 -2.22 23.91
N PRO A 500 -10.88 -1.95 24.94
CA PRO A 500 -10.95 -0.70 25.69
C PRO A 500 -10.73 0.50 24.76
N GLY A 501 -11.55 1.54 24.91
CA GLY A 501 -11.50 2.75 24.10
C GLY A 501 -12.14 2.66 22.71
N CYS A 502 -12.84 1.55 22.39
CA CYS A 502 -13.60 1.42 21.15
C CYS A 502 -14.72 2.48 21.08
N LYS A 503 -14.80 3.19 19.95
CA LYS A 503 -15.85 4.20 19.69
C LYS A 503 -16.77 3.80 18.54
N ASP A 504 -16.24 2.99 17.62
CA ASP A 504 -16.87 2.45 16.43
C ASP A 504 -17.39 1.04 16.69
N ILE A 505 -18.42 0.93 17.54
CA ILE A 505 -19.02 -0.36 17.94
C ILE A 505 -19.91 -0.85 16.80
N ASP A 506 -19.41 -1.83 16.05
CA ASP A 506 -20.10 -2.45 14.91
C ASP A 506 -21.12 -3.51 15.33
N ASP A 507 -20.83 -4.27 16.40
CA ASP A 507 -21.58 -5.45 16.76
C ASP A 507 -22.12 -5.42 18.20
N ALA A 508 -23.29 -6.02 18.37
CA ALA A 508 -23.90 -6.28 19.65
C ALA A 508 -24.58 -7.66 19.63
N LEU A 509 -24.68 -8.29 20.81
CA LEU A 509 -25.02 -9.69 20.97
C LEU A 509 -26.10 -9.88 22.03
N HIS A 510 -26.93 -10.91 21.85
CA HIS A 510 -27.76 -11.43 22.93
C HIS A 510 -27.96 -12.94 22.81
N CYS A 511 -28.33 -13.57 23.93
CA CYS A 511 -28.86 -14.91 23.98
C CYS A 511 -29.95 -15.01 25.05
N ARG A 512 -31.05 -15.69 24.74
CA ARG A 512 -32.12 -16.02 25.69
C ARG A 512 -32.63 -17.44 25.49
N LYS A 513 -33.18 -18.03 26.54
CA LYS A 513 -33.88 -19.33 26.46
C LYS A 513 -35.31 -19.11 26.00
N LEU A 514 -35.79 -19.99 25.12
CA LEU A 514 -37.16 -20.04 24.64
C LEU A 514 -37.97 -21.06 25.45
N ASP A 515 -39.30 -20.95 25.42
CA ASP A 515 -40.23 -21.81 26.16
C ASP A 515 -40.13 -23.29 25.76
N ASN A 516 -39.70 -23.57 24.53
CA ASN A 516 -39.49 -24.93 24.01
C ASN A 516 -38.14 -25.55 24.42
N GLY A 517 -37.33 -24.84 25.23
CA GLY A 517 -36.01 -25.28 25.67
C GLY A 517 -34.86 -24.98 24.69
N ASN A 518 -35.16 -24.42 23.51
CA ASN A 518 -34.14 -23.90 22.60
C ASN A 518 -33.61 -22.54 23.07
N LEU A 519 -32.57 -22.08 22.39
CA LEU A 519 -31.96 -20.78 22.57
C LEU A 519 -32.29 -19.89 21.38
N GLU A 520 -32.62 -18.65 21.64
CA GLU A 520 -32.55 -17.58 20.65
C GLU A 520 -31.21 -16.87 20.83
N ILE A 521 -30.44 -16.77 19.76
CA ILE A 521 -29.16 -16.04 19.73
C ILE A 521 -29.26 -14.98 18.64
N GLY A 522 -28.88 -13.74 18.97
CA GLY A 522 -28.87 -12.64 18.01
C GLY A 522 -27.50 -12.00 17.88
N VAL A 523 -27.09 -11.79 16.63
CA VAL A 523 -25.97 -10.90 16.26
C VAL A 523 -26.57 -9.68 15.57
N HIS A 524 -26.35 -8.51 16.15
CA HIS A 524 -26.89 -7.23 15.69
C HIS A 524 -25.74 -6.36 15.19
N ILE A 525 -25.75 -6.04 13.90
CA ILE A 525 -24.67 -5.27 13.26
C ILE A 525 -25.16 -3.86 12.93
N ALA A 526 -24.32 -2.85 13.12
CA ALA A 526 -24.61 -1.45 12.80
C ALA A 526 -25.19 -1.29 11.38
N ASP A 527 -26.33 -0.61 11.24
CA ASP A 527 -26.97 -0.41 9.93
C ASP A 527 -26.42 0.80 9.16
N VAL A 528 -25.16 0.68 8.72
CA VAL A 528 -24.51 1.72 7.91
C VAL A 528 -25.23 1.95 6.58
N THR A 529 -25.82 0.91 5.98
CA THR A 529 -26.53 1.02 4.69
C THR A 529 -27.80 1.86 4.74
N HIS A 530 -28.35 2.10 5.94
CA HIS A 530 -29.42 3.08 6.10
C HIS A 530 -28.92 4.51 5.80
N PHE A 531 -27.69 4.86 6.18
CA PHE A 531 -27.13 6.20 5.97
C PHE A 531 -26.29 6.32 4.70
N LEU A 532 -25.54 5.27 4.34
CA LEU A 532 -24.64 5.23 3.19
C LEU A 532 -25.34 4.72 1.92
N LYS A 533 -25.96 5.65 1.18
CA LYS A 533 -26.70 5.33 -0.05
C LYS A 533 -25.78 5.12 -1.25
N PRO A 534 -26.06 4.14 -2.14
CA PRO A 534 -25.24 3.87 -3.32
C PRO A 534 -25.08 5.10 -4.23
N SER A 535 -23.90 5.24 -4.83
CA SER A 535 -23.57 6.29 -5.81
C SER A 535 -23.70 7.73 -5.29
N THR A 536 -23.62 7.93 -3.97
CA THR A 536 -23.46 9.25 -3.34
C THR A 536 -21.97 9.58 -3.20
N ALA A 537 -21.62 10.85 -2.98
CA ALA A 537 -20.22 11.26 -2.74
C ALA A 537 -19.58 10.49 -1.57
N MET A 538 -20.35 10.24 -0.50
CA MET A 538 -19.90 9.46 0.64
C MET A 538 -19.67 7.98 0.31
N ASP A 539 -20.47 7.40 -0.58
CA ASP A 539 -20.28 6.01 -1.06
C ASP A 539 -19.03 5.89 -1.94
N GLU A 540 -18.79 6.85 -2.82
CA GLU A 540 -17.60 6.89 -3.66
C GLU A 540 -16.32 7.03 -2.81
N GLU A 541 -16.34 7.90 -1.80
CA GLU A 541 -15.22 8.07 -0.86
C GLU A 541 -15.00 6.82 0.00
N ALA A 542 -16.08 6.20 0.49
CA ALA A 542 -16.01 4.94 1.24
C ALA A 542 -15.45 3.79 0.37
N ALA A 543 -15.86 3.70 -0.89
CA ALA A 543 -15.31 2.74 -1.84
C ALA A 543 -13.83 3.00 -2.12
N LEU A 544 -13.42 4.26 -2.28
CA LEU A 544 -12.03 4.67 -2.49
C LEU A 544 -11.13 4.28 -1.31
N ARG A 545 -11.55 4.57 -0.08
CA ARG A 545 -10.84 4.23 1.17
C ARG A 545 -10.89 2.73 1.48
N SER A 546 -12.02 2.09 1.20
CA SER A 546 -12.36 0.67 1.41
C SER A 546 -12.28 0.11 2.84
N THR A 547 -11.38 0.60 3.68
CA THR A 547 -11.20 0.14 5.07
C THR A 547 -10.68 1.27 5.96
N THR A 548 -11.07 1.28 7.23
CA THR A 548 -10.43 2.10 8.27
C THR A 548 -9.03 1.56 8.53
N VAL A 549 -8.05 2.45 8.74
CA VAL A 549 -6.66 2.10 9.06
C VAL A 549 -6.38 2.40 10.53
N TYR A 550 -5.89 1.39 11.25
CA TYR A 550 -5.51 1.52 12.66
C TYR A 550 -3.99 1.58 12.77
N LEU A 551 -3.49 2.69 13.30
CA LEU A 551 -2.11 2.90 13.72
C LEU A 551 -2.07 2.85 15.26
N VAL A 552 -0.88 2.77 15.86
CA VAL A 552 -0.74 2.67 17.33
C VAL A 552 -1.39 3.86 18.04
N GLN A 553 -1.17 5.07 17.52
CA GLN A 553 -1.63 6.32 18.13
C GLN A 553 -2.86 6.94 17.47
N ARG A 554 -3.25 6.49 16.27
CA ARG A 554 -4.29 7.14 15.45
C ARG A 554 -5.13 6.15 14.65
N ARG A 555 -6.41 6.47 14.49
CA ARG A 555 -7.35 5.83 13.57
C ARG A 555 -7.61 6.74 12.37
N ILE A 556 -7.60 6.20 11.15
CA ILE A 556 -7.95 6.91 9.92
C ILE A 556 -9.23 6.30 9.37
N ASP A 557 -10.34 7.03 9.51
CA ASP A 557 -11.68 6.52 9.26
C ASP A 557 -12.00 6.35 7.76
N MET A 558 -12.75 5.28 7.46
CA MET A 558 -13.39 5.07 6.15
C MET A 558 -14.59 6.01 5.95
N LEU A 559 -15.33 6.31 7.02
CA LEU A 559 -16.55 7.13 7.01
C LEU A 559 -16.37 8.36 7.93
N PRO A 560 -17.16 9.43 7.74
CA PRO A 560 -17.11 10.60 8.61
C PRO A 560 -17.38 10.28 10.09
N LYS A 561 -16.65 10.94 11.00
CA LYS A 561 -16.74 10.73 12.46
C LYS A 561 -18.17 10.72 13.04
N PRO A 562 -19.11 11.60 12.61
CA PRO A 562 -20.48 11.53 13.13
C PRO A 562 -21.17 10.18 12.88
N LEU A 563 -20.87 9.52 11.75
CA LEU A 563 -21.40 8.18 11.48
C LEU A 563 -20.69 7.11 12.31
N THR A 564 -19.36 7.19 12.43
CA THR A 564 -18.56 6.13 13.05
C THR A 564 -18.59 6.16 14.58
N GLU A 565 -18.62 7.33 15.21
CA GLU A 565 -18.53 7.48 16.67
C GLU A 565 -19.89 7.67 17.37
N ASP A 566 -20.96 7.94 16.61
CA ASP A 566 -22.28 8.22 17.19
C ASP A 566 -23.46 7.52 16.49
N ILE A 567 -23.76 7.87 15.24
CA ILE A 567 -25.01 7.48 14.58
C ILE A 567 -25.09 5.97 14.34
N CYS A 568 -24.04 5.35 13.79
CA CYS A 568 -24.03 3.92 13.51
C CYS A 568 -23.51 3.10 14.68
N SER A 569 -22.69 3.68 15.56
CA SER A 569 -22.10 2.99 16.69
C SER A 569 -23.18 2.50 17.66
N LEU A 570 -23.17 1.21 17.99
CA LEU A 570 -24.18 0.53 18.84
C LEU A 570 -23.96 0.80 20.34
N ARG A 571 -23.89 2.08 20.70
CA ARG A 571 -23.65 2.57 22.05
C ARG A 571 -24.72 2.11 23.05
N ALA A 572 -24.31 1.95 24.31
CA ALA A 572 -25.22 1.62 25.40
C ALA A 572 -26.18 2.77 25.74
N GLY A 573 -27.42 2.42 26.10
CA GLY A 573 -28.45 3.33 26.59
C GLY A 573 -29.12 4.20 25.52
N VAL A 574 -28.87 3.95 24.24
CA VAL A 574 -29.46 4.70 23.12
C VAL A 574 -30.01 3.77 22.05
N ASP A 575 -31.13 4.18 21.45
CA ASP A 575 -31.74 3.42 20.36
C ASP A 575 -30.93 3.61 19.07
N ARG A 576 -30.68 2.49 18.38
CA ARG A 576 -29.86 2.43 17.17
C ARG A 576 -30.44 1.49 16.13
N LEU A 577 -30.20 1.83 14.87
CA LEU A 577 -30.59 0.99 13.73
C LEU A 577 -29.54 -0.11 13.52
N ALA A 578 -30.00 -1.35 13.40
CA ALA A 578 -29.16 -2.51 13.18
C ALA A 578 -29.67 -3.38 12.02
N PHE A 579 -28.79 -4.26 11.56
CA PHE A 579 -29.10 -5.41 10.71
C PHE A 579 -28.83 -6.66 11.55
N SER A 580 -29.88 -7.38 11.90
CA SER A 580 -29.82 -8.51 12.82
C SER A 580 -29.88 -9.84 12.09
N VAL A 581 -29.09 -10.78 12.59
CA VAL A 581 -29.21 -12.21 12.28
C VAL A 581 -29.61 -12.92 13.56
N LEU A 582 -30.77 -13.58 13.55
CA LEU A 582 -31.38 -14.25 14.69
C LEU A 582 -31.39 -15.75 14.41
N TRP A 583 -30.89 -16.57 15.33
CA TRP A 583 -30.94 -18.02 15.24
C TRP A 583 -31.81 -18.58 16.35
N GLU A 584 -32.66 -19.55 16.01
CA GLU A 584 -33.14 -20.53 16.98
C GLU A 584 -32.19 -21.73 16.95
N MET A 585 -31.57 -22.02 18.09
CA MET A 585 -30.58 -23.07 18.22
C MET A 585 -30.93 -24.03 19.35
N THR A 586 -30.64 -25.31 19.16
CA THR A 586 -30.73 -26.29 20.25
C THR A 586 -29.65 -26.01 21.30
N PRO A 587 -29.79 -26.52 22.54
CA PRO A 587 -28.73 -26.46 23.55
C PRO A 587 -27.40 -27.13 23.13
N HIS A 588 -27.36 -27.84 22.01
CA HIS A 588 -26.18 -28.45 21.41
C HIS A 588 -25.63 -27.65 20.21
N ALA A 589 -25.98 -26.37 20.11
CA ALA A 589 -25.52 -25.46 19.06
C ALA A 589 -25.90 -25.92 17.63
N GLU A 590 -27.01 -26.62 17.46
CA GLU A 590 -27.55 -26.94 16.13
C GLU A 590 -28.57 -25.87 15.74
N ILE A 591 -28.45 -25.34 14.51
CA ILE A 591 -29.36 -24.32 14.00
C ILE A 591 -30.66 -24.99 13.59
N VAL A 592 -31.75 -24.65 14.26
CA VAL A 592 -33.11 -25.10 13.90
C VAL A 592 -33.63 -24.26 12.73
N LYS A 593 -33.51 -22.94 12.86
CA LYS A 593 -33.80 -21.95 11.82
C LYS A 593 -33.05 -20.66 12.12
N PHE A 594 -32.99 -19.78 11.12
CA PHE A 594 -32.49 -18.43 11.29
C PHE A 594 -33.37 -17.44 10.53
N ASP A 595 -33.34 -16.19 10.97
CA ASP A 595 -34.00 -15.06 10.33
C ASP A 595 -33.01 -13.89 10.20
N VAL A 596 -33.19 -13.09 9.17
CA VAL A 596 -32.33 -11.95 8.83
C VAL A 596 -33.21 -10.75 8.58
N THR A 597 -33.05 -9.70 9.39
CA THR A 597 -33.98 -8.57 9.37
C THR A 597 -33.30 -7.25 9.75
N LYS A 598 -33.80 -6.13 9.22
CA LYS A 598 -33.45 -4.82 9.77
C LYS A 598 -34.14 -4.69 11.12
N SER A 599 -33.49 -4.03 12.09
CA SER A 599 -34.05 -3.92 13.43
C SER A 599 -33.72 -2.61 14.13
N ILE A 600 -34.46 -2.31 15.19
CA ILE A 600 -34.13 -1.25 16.15
C ILE A 600 -33.71 -1.95 17.43
N ILE A 601 -32.52 -1.62 17.94
CA ILE A 601 -31.98 -2.18 19.16
C ILE A 601 -31.67 -1.07 20.17
N SER A 602 -31.56 -1.46 21.45
CA SER A 602 -31.16 -0.58 22.53
C SER A 602 -30.19 -1.35 23.42
N SER A 603 -28.88 -1.17 23.19
CA SER A 603 -27.84 -1.89 23.91
C SER A 603 -27.89 -1.51 25.40
N LYS A 604 -27.97 -2.50 26.29
CA LYS A 604 -28.05 -2.29 27.74
C LYS A 604 -26.69 -2.08 28.37
N ALA A 605 -25.63 -2.59 27.74
CA ALA A 605 -24.25 -2.46 28.22
C ALA A 605 -23.25 -2.48 27.07
N ALA A 606 -22.20 -1.65 27.18
CA ALA A 606 -21.01 -1.72 26.35
C ALA A 606 -19.86 -2.15 27.27
N LEU A 607 -19.36 -3.37 27.08
CA LEU A 607 -18.40 -4.01 27.97
C LEU A 607 -17.04 -4.12 27.27
N THR A 608 -15.97 -4.02 28.04
CA THR A 608 -14.66 -4.47 27.58
C THR A 608 -14.55 -6.00 27.66
N TYR A 609 -13.64 -6.60 26.90
CA TYR A 609 -13.36 -8.05 27.00
C TYR A 609 -13.02 -8.50 28.43
N ALA A 610 -12.33 -7.66 29.20
CA ALA A 610 -11.97 -7.95 30.59
C ALA A 610 -13.21 -7.93 31.51
N GLU A 611 -14.06 -6.92 31.38
CA GLU A 611 -15.30 -6.80 32.17
C GLU A 611 -16.28 -7.92 31.85
N ALA A 612 -16.46 -8.25 30.57
CA ALA A 612 -17.29 -9.37 30.15
C ALA A 612 -16.77 -10.71 30.72
N GLN A 613 -15.45 -10.91 30.74
CA GLN A 613 -14.84 -12.11 31.31
C GLN A 613 -15.11 -12.18 32.82
N SER A 614 -14.86 -11.08 33.54
CA SER A 614 -15.15 -11.01 34.98
C SER A 614 -16.62 -11.27 35.30
N ARG A 615 -17.56 -10.82 34.46
CA ARG A 615 -18.99 -11.13 34.60
C ARG A 615 -19.31 -12.61 34.40
N ILE A 616 -18.74 -13.23 33.36
CA ILE A 616 -18.92 -14.67 33.09
C ILE A 616 -18.42 -15.49 34.28
N ASP A 617 -17.26 -15.13 34.83
CA ASP A 617 -16.56 -15.88 35.88
C ASP A 617 -17.21 -15.68 37.27
N ASP A 618 -17.81 -14.52 37.56
CA ASP A 618 -18.44 -14.24 38.86
C ASP A 618 -19.81 -14.92 39.00
N ARG A 619 -19.81 -16.11 39.62
CA ARG A 619 -21.01 -16.93 39.88
C ARG A 619 -22.12 -16.24 40.67
N ARG A 620 -21.88 -15.09 41.30
CA ARG A 620 -22.89 -14.35 42.08
C ARG A 620 -23.79 -13.48 41.20
N LEU A 621 -23.34 -13.13 39.99
CA LEU A 621 -24.10 -12.32 39.04
C LEU A 621 -25.05 -13.21 38.24
N HIS A 622 -26.33 -12.81 38.18
CA HIS A 622 -27.41 -13.52 37.49
C HIS A 622 -28.35 -12.58 36.71
N ASP A 623 -27.89 -11.36 36.40
CA ASP A 623 -28.62 -10.46 35.51
C ASP A 623 -28.69 -11.03 34.08
N GLU A 624 -29.69 -10.62 33.31
CA GLU A 624 -29.95 -11.16 31.97
C GLU A 624 -28.75 -11.06 31.02
N VAL A 625 -27.97 -9.97 31.10
CA VAL A 625 -26.75 -9.80 30.30
C VAL A 625 -25.71 -10.86 30.69
N THR A 626 -25.53 -11.12 31.97
CA THR A 626 -24.57 -12.12 32.46
C THR A 626 -24.97 -13.54 32.06
N GLU A 627 -26.24 -13.91 32.20
CA GLU A 627 -26.73 -15.23 31.76
C GLU A 627 -26.63 -15.40 30.24
N SER A 628 -26.96 -14.35 29.48
CA SER A 628 -26.76 -14.28 28.02
C SER A 628 -25.30 -14.54 27.64
N LEU A 629 -24.34 -13.85 28.28
CA LEU A 629 -22.90 -14.04 28.03
C LEU A 629 -22.43 -15.47 28.35
N ARG A 630 -22.89 -16.06 29.46
CA ARG A 630 -22.54 -17.44 29.84
C ARG A 630 -23.04 -18.45 28.82
N GLU A 631 -24.28 -18.30 28.38
CA GLU A 631 -24.88 -19.23 27.43
C GLU A 631 -24.26 -19.09 26.04
N MET A 632 -23.96 -17.86 25.59
CA MET A 632 -23.17 -17.64 24.37
C MET A 632 -21.79 -18.26 24.47
N ASN A 633 -21.10 -18.14 25.61
CA ASN A 633 -19.79 -18.75 25.81
C ASN A 633 -19.87 -20.30 25.73
N ARG A 634 -20.92 -20.89 26.32
CA ARG A 634 -21.18 -22.34 26.23
C ARG A 634 -21.35 -22.79 24.78
N ILE A 635 -22.18 -22.08 24.00
CA ILE A 635 -22.43 -22.37 22.59
C ILE A 635 -21.16 -22.14 21.75
N ALA A 636 -20.42 -21.07 22.00
CA ALA A 636 -19.17 -20.76 21.29
C ALA A 636 -18.13 -21.88 21.46
N ARG A 637 -18.01 -22.49 22.65
CA ARG A 637 -17.12 -23.65 22.87
C ARG A 637 -17.50 -24.83 21.97
N ILE A 638 -18.79 -25.13 21.83
CA ILE A 638 -19.28 -26.22 20.97
C ILE A 638 -18.98 -25.93 19.50
N LEU A 639 -19.28 -24.71 19.03
CA LEU A 639 -19.03 -24.29 17.64
C LEU A 639 -17.53 -24.33 17.30
N ARG A 640 -16.69 -23.83 18.21
CA ARG A 640 -15.23 -23.85 18.05
C ARG A 640 -14.68 -25.27 17.97
N GLN A 641 -15.16 -26.18 18.80
CA GLN A 641 -14.73 -27.58 18.75
C GLN A 641 -15.11 -28.21 17.40
N ARG A 642 -16.35 -28.03 16.94
CA ARG A 642 -16.77 -28.52 15.61
C ARG A 642 -15.92 -27.94 14.47
N ARG A 643 -15.57 -26.66 14.56
CA ARG A 643 -14.70 -25.97 13.59
C ARG A 643 -13.26 -26.52 13.63
N ALA A 644 -12.73 -26.81 14.82
CA ALA A 644 -11.44 -27.48 14.98
C ALA A 644 -11.47 -28.91 14.40
N ASP A 645 -12.53 -29.68 14.65
CA ASP A 645 -12.71 -31.04 14.13
C ASP A 645 -12.84 -31.07 12.59
N ALA A 646 -13.39 -30.00 12.00
CA ALA A 646 -13.43 -29.76 10.55
C ALA A 646 -12.06 -29.37 9.96
N GLY A 647 -11.08 -29.02 10.80
CA GLY A 647 -9.71 -28.71 10.41
C GLY A 647 -9.40 -27.22 10.31
N ALA A 648 -10.05 -26.37 11.11
CA ALA A 648 -9.68 -24.97 11.21
C ALA A 648 -8.36 -24.81 11.96
N LEU A 649 -7.56 -23.83 11.53
CA LEU A 649 -6.24 -23.60 12.08
C LEU A 649 -6.31 -22.68 13.28
N SER A 650 -5.86 -23.14 14.44
CA SER A 650 -5.53 -22.27 15.57
C SER A 650 -4.14 -21.70 15.36
N LEU A 651 -4.06 -20.45 14.92
CA LEU A 651 -2.80 -19.77 14.59
C LEU A 651 -2.47 -18.74 15.66
N ALA A 652 -1.17 -18.55 15.91
CA ALA A 652 -0.68 -17.54 16.85
C ALA A 652 -0.16 -16.33 16.07
N SER A 653 -0.62 -15.15 16.45
CA SER A 653 -0.09 -13.88 15.95
C SER A 653 1.10 -13.43 16.80
N PRO A 654 2.17 -12.88 16.18
CA PRO A 654 3.26 -12.24 16.91
C PRO A 654 2.91 -10.81 17.38
N GLU A 655 1.67 -10.35 17.19
CA GLU A 655 1.26 -8.97 17.48
C GLU A 655 1.41 -8.57 18.96
N VAL A 656 1.95 -7.38 19.15
CA VAL A 656 2.11 -6.72 20.45
C VAL A 656 1.24 -5.48 20.54
N LYS A 657 0.89 -5.10 21.77
CA LYS A 657 0.17 -3.87 22.07
C LYS A 657 1.05 -2.98 22.92
N PHE A 658 1.03 -1.68 22.62
CA PHE A 658 1.71 -0.65 23.41
C PHE A 658 0.75 -0.06 24.43
N GLU A 659 1.25 0.17 25.63
CA GLU A 659 0.65 1.10 26.58
C GLU A 659 1.28 2.47 26.32
N LEU A 660 0.46 3.46 25.97
CA LEU A 660 0.93 4.80 25.65
C LEU A 660 0.74 5.73 26.84
N ASP A 661 1.67 6.66 27.01
CA ASP A 661 1.53 7.79 27.92
C ASP A 661 0.36 8.69 27.48
N THR A 662 -0.42 9.19 28.43
CA THR A 662 -1.62 9.99 28.15
C THR A 662 -1.31 11.40 27.66
N GLU A 663 -0.15 11.96 28.00
CA GLU A 663 0.25 13.32 27.63
C GLU A 663 1.20 13.32 26.43
N THR A 664 2.24 12.48 26.44
CA THR A 664 3.26 12.47 25.38
C THR A 664 2.90 11.53 24.22
N HIS A 665 1.97 10.59 24.43
CA HIS A 665 1.66 9.48 23.52
C HIS A 665 2.89 8.62 23.16
N ASP A 666 3.88 8.58 24.03
CA ASP A 666 5.05 7.70 23.87
C ASP A 666 4.78 6.34 24.52
N PRO A 667 5.34 5.24 23.98
CA PRO A 667 5.13 3.91 24.53
C PRO A 667 5.82 3.74 25.89
N LEU A 668 5.03 3.51 26.94
CA LEU A 668 5.48 3.23 28.30
C LEU A 668 5.89 1.76 28.46
N ASP A 669 5.05 0.85 27.96
CA ASP A 669 5.26 -0.60 27.98
C ASP A 669 4.80 -1.27 26.67
N VAL A 670 5.30 -2.47 26.42
CA VAL A 670 4.95 -3.30 25.27
C VAL A 670 4.82 -4.76 25.68
N GLY A 671 3.68 -5.36 25.35
CA GLY A 671 3.37 -6.74 25.70
C GLY A 671 2.60 -7.47 24.61
N MET A 672 2.64 -8.81 24.66
CA MET A 672 1.80 -9.63 23.81
C MET A 672 0.32 -9.44 24.19
N TYR A 673 -0.53 -9.29 23.18
CA TYR A 673 -1.97 -9.26 23.40
C TYR A 673 -2.47 -10.58 23.99
N GLN A 674 -3.09 -10.54 25.16
CA GLN A 674 -3.68 -11.71 25.81
C GLN A 674 -5.10 -11.95 25.29
N VAL A 675 -5.28 -13.03 24.54
CA VAL A 675 -6.60 -13.49 24.08
C VAL A 675 -7.33 -14.12 25.26
N ARG A 676 -8.52 -13.60 25.59
CA ARG A 676 -9.41 -14.14 26.63
C ARG A 676 -10.46 -15.05 26.00
N GLU A 677 -11.17 -15.81 26.83
CA GLU A 677 -12.25 -16.65 26.35
C GLU A 677 -13.40 -15.83 25.75
N THR A 678 -13.68 -14.64 26.29
CA THR A 678 -14.62 -13.68 25.69
C THR A 678 -14.26 -13.26 24.27
N ASN A 679 -12.97 -13.11 23.94
CA ASN A 679 -12.54 -12.83 22.56
C ASN A 679 -12.98 -13.96 21.62
N GLN A 680 -12.77 -15.20 22.05
CA GLN A 680 -13.11 -16.37 21.26
C GLN A 680 -14.63 -16.62 21.21
N MET A 681 -15.38 -16.19 22.23
CA MET A 681 -16.85 -16.21 22.20
C MET A 681 -17.38 -15.28 21.11
N VAL A 682 -16.95 -14.01 21.11
CA VAL A 682 -17.34 -13.03 20.08
C VAL A 682 -16.91 -13.50 18.69
N GLU A 683 -15.68 -14.04 18.56
CA GLU A 683 -15.17 -14.59 17.30
C GLU A 683 -16.13 -15.63 16.69
N GLU A 684 -16.57 -16.62 17.47
CA GLU A 684 -17.47 -17.67 16.96
C GLU A 684 -18.84 -17.13 16.55
N MET A 685 -19.40 -16.15 17.29
CA MET A 685 -20.66 -15.51 16.93
C MET A 685 -20.54 -14.73 15.61
N MET A 686 -19.43 -14.00 15.43
CA MET A 686 -19.15 -13.27 14.19
C MET A 686 -18.93 -14.23 13.00
N LEU A 687 -18.20 -15.33 13.21
CA LEU A 687 -18.00 -16.35 12.18
C LEU A 687 -19.33 -16.99 11.76
N LEU A 688 -20.19 -17.31 12.72
CA LEU A 688 -21.53 -17.84 12.45
C LEU A 688 -22.38 -16.87 11.62
N ALA A 689 -22.39 -15.58 11.98
CA ALA A 689 -23.06 -14.53 11.23
C ALA A 689 -22.54 -14.43 9.79
N ASN A 690 -21.22 -14.34 9.63
CA ASN A 690 -20.55 -14.23 8.34
C ASN A 690 -20.83 -15.42 7.43
N ILE A 691 -20.79 -16.66 7.95
CA ILE A 691 -21.06 -17.87 7.18
C ILE A 691 -22.53 -17.96 6.77
N THR A 692 -23.45 -17.62 7.69
CA THR A 692 -24.90 -17.62 7.43
C THR A 692 -25.24 -16.63 6.32
N VAL A 693 -24.73 -15.40 6.42
CA VAL A 693 -24.93 -14.36 5.41
C VAL A 693 -24.28 -14.73 4.08
N ALA A 694 -23.06 -15.30 4.09
CA ALA A 694 -22.39 -15.74 2.86
C ALA A 694 -23.22 -16.76 2.07
N LYS A 695 -23.83 -17.73 2.75
CA LYS A 695 -24.74 -18.71 2.12
C LYS A 695 -25.99 -18.04 1.57
N GLN A 696 -26.62 -17.14 2.33
CA GLN A 696 -27.82 -16.43 1.92
C GLN A 696 -27.60 -15.62 0.64
N ILE A 697 -26.53 -14.81 0.59
CA ILE A 697 -26.25 -13.94 -0.56
C ILE A 697 -25.78 -14.72 -1.78
N GLU A 698 -25.05 -15.83 -1.61
CA GLU A 698 -24.63 -16.68 -2.73
C GLU A 698 -25.83 -17.42 -3.34
N ALA A 699 -26.76 -17.90 -2.51
CA ALA A 699 -27.99 -18.53 -2.99
C ALA A 699 -28.87 -17.55 -3.78
N ALA A 700 -29.00 -16.30 -3.31
CA ALA A 700 -29.77 -15.27 -4.00
C ALA A 700 -29.07 -14.71 -5.24
N PHE A 701 -27.73 -14.57 -5.20
CA PHE A 701 -26.93 -13.94 -6.24
C PHE A 701 -25.68 -14.76 -6.62
N PRO A 702 -25.83 -15.95 -7.24
CA PRO A 702 -24.71 -16.87 -7.48
C PRO A 702 -23.60 -16.29 -8.36
N SER A 703 -23.91 -15.31 -9.21
CA SER A 703 -22.93 -14.71 -10.13
C SER A 703 -22.29 -13.43 -9.59
N CYS A 704 -22.86 -12.74 -8.60
CA CYS A 704 -22.39 -11.44 -8.15
C CYS A 704 -22.26 -11.25 -6.63
N ALA A 705 -22.42 -12.30 -5.82
CA ALA A 705 -22.16 -12.25 -4.39
C ALA A 705 -20.70 -11.85 -4.09
N VAL A 706 -20.51 -10.95 -3.13
CA VAL A 706 -19.19 -10.55 -2.63
C VAL A 706 -18.80 -11.49 -1.49
N LEU A 707 -17.72 -12.23 -1.68
CA LEU A 707 -17.23 -13.27 -0.77
C LEU A 707 -15.76 -13.04 -0.43
N ARG A 708 -15.24 -13.78 0.56
CA ARG A 708 -13.84 -13.76 0.97
C ARG A 708 -13.31 -15.18 1.08
N ARG A 709 -12.27 -15.50 0.30
CA ARG A 709 -11.63 -16.82 0.30
C ARG A 709 -10.22 -16.75 0.88
N HIS A 710 -9.72 -17.91 1.29
CA HIS A 710 -8.33 -18.10 1.69
C HIS A 710 -7.79 -19.29 0.89
N PRO A 711 -7.04 -19.02 -0.21
CA PRO A 711 -6.53 -20.06 -1.09
C PRO A 711 -5.64 -21.07 -0.37
N THR A 712 -5.64 -22.31 -0.84
CA THR A 712 -4.75 -23.36 -0.31
C THR A 712 -3.28 -22.97 -0.57
N PRO A 713 -2.41 -22.97 0.46
CA PRO A 713 -0.98 -22.75 0.28
C PRO A 713 -0.34 -23.82 -0.61
N THR A 714 0.66 -23.44 -1.40
CA THR A 714 1.42 -24.41 -2.18
C THR A 714 2.42 -25.15 -1.28
N PRO A 715 2.77 -26.42 -1.57
CA PRO A 715 3.72 -27.19 -0.76
C PRO A 715 5.07 -26.49 -0.55
N LYS A 716 5.57 -25.77 -1.58
CA LYS A 716 6.82 -24.99 -1.53
C LYS A 716 6.82 -23.95 -0.39
N MET A 717 5.66 -23.39 -0.02
CA MET A 717 5.56 -22.39 1.06
C MET A 717 5.87 -22.97 2.45
N PHE A 718 5.60 -24.26 2.66
CA PHE A 718 5.84 -24.96 3.93
C PHE A 718 7.20 -25.68 3.98
N GLU A 719 7.88 -25.86 2.85
CA GLU A 719 9.11 -26.66 2.74
C GLU A 719 10.19 -26.22 3.75
N SER A 720 10.42 -24.92 3.89
CA SER A 720 11.41 -24.38 4.83
C SER A 720 11.04 -24.67 6.29
N LEU A 721 9.75 -24.58 6.64
CA LEU A 721 9.27 -24.84 7.99
C LEU A 721 9.33 -26.34 8.31
N ILE A 722 8.94 -27.20 7.36
CA ILE A 722 9.05 -28.67 7.50
C ILE A 722 10.49 -29.09 7.74
N LYS A 723 11.45 -28.55 6.96
CA LYS A 723 12.88 -28.82 7.16
C LYS A 723 13.33 -28.43 8.57
N ALA A 724 12.95 -27.23 9.04
CA ALA A 724 13.27 -26.77 10.38
C ALA A 724 12.66 -27.66 11.48
N CYS A 725 11.39 -28.07 11.35
CA CYS A 725 10.73 -28.94 12.32
C CYS A 725 11.33 -30.35 12.34
N ASN A 726 11.61 -30.93 11.16
CA ASN A 726 12.22 -32.26 11.05
C ASN A 726 13.61 -32.30 11.70
N ALA A 727 14.39 -31.22 11.58
CA ALA A 727 15.70 -31.09 12.22
C ALA A 727 15.66 -31.20 13.76
N VAL A 728 14.50 -30.94 14.37
CA VAL A 728 14.28 -31.10 15.83
C VAL A 728 13.34 -32.26 16.17
N GLY A 729 13.11 -33.19 15.23
CA GLY A 729 12.31 -34.39 15.44
C GLY A 729 10.79 -34.17 15.41
N ILE A 730 10.31 -33.04 14.88
CA ILE A 730 8.88 -32.73 14.77
C ILE A 730 8.45 -32.83 13.31
N SER A 731 7.42 -33.63 13.01
CA SER A 731 6.86 -33.76 11.67
C SER A 731 5.60 -32.89 11.51
N LEU A 732 5.54 -32.11 10.43
CA LEU A 732 4.37 -31.32 10.04
C LEU A 732 3.80 -31.81 8.71
N ASP A 733 2.47 -31.88 8.61
CA ASP A 733 1.77 -32.30 7.40
C ASP A 733 0.85 -31.19 6.88
N PRO A 734 1.27 -30.40 5.87
CA PRO A 734 0.45 -29.32 5.30
C PRO A 734 -0.52 -29.78 4.19
N SER A 735 -0.67 -31.10 3.94
CA SER A 735 -1.48 -31.64 2.83
C SER A 735 -2.93 -31.11 2.82
N THR A 736 -3.51 -30.92 4.01
CA THR A 736 -4.83 -30.32 4.20
C THR A 736 -4.81 -29.40 5.43
N SER A 737 -5.80 -28.52 5.57
CA SER A 737 -5.90 -27.70 6.79
C SER A 737 -6.08 -28.55 8.06
N LYS A 738 -6.74 -29.72 7.94
CA LYS A 738 -6.98 -30.64 9.07
C LYS A 738 -5.72 -31.37 9.50
N THR A 739 -4.98 -31.97 8.56
CA THR A 739 -3.70 -32.63 8.86
C THR A 739 -2.67 -31.63 9.40
N LEU A 740 -2.69 -30.40 8.88
CA LEU A 740 -1.86 -29.32 9.41
C LEU A 740 -2.26 -28.95 10.84
N ALA A 741 -3.55 -28.79 11.14
CA ALA A 741 -4.03 -28.53 12.49
C ALA A 741 -3.57 -29.62 13.48
N ILE A 742 -3.81 -30.89 13.13
CA ILE A 742 -3.43 -32.04 13.99
C ILE A 742 -1.92 -32.07 14.23
N SER A 743 -1.11 -31.92 13.16
CA SER A 743 0.35 -31.91 13.31
C SER A 743 0.89 -30.70 14.07
N LEU A 744 0.22 -29.54 13.99
CA LEU A 744 0.52 -28.37 14.82
C LEU A 744 0.12 -28.59 16.28
N ASP A 745 -0.95 -29.30 16.56
CA ASP A 745 -1.39 -29.60 17.93
C ASP A 745 -0.43 -30.58 18.63
N THR A 746 0.15 -31.52 17.88
CA THR A 746 1.15 -32.47 18.40
C THR A 746 2.59 -31.95 18.40
N ALA A 747 2.85 -30.79 17.78
CA ALA A 747 4.16 -30.14 17.74
C ALA A 747 4.52 -29.48 19.09
N VAL A 748 4.69 -30.30 20.14
CA VAL A 748 5.01 -29.88 21.50
C VAL A 748 6.36 -30.44 21.94
N LYS A 749 7.10 -29.66 22.74
CA LYS A 749 8.29 -30.12 23.47
C LYS A 749 8.01 -30.01 24.97
N PRO A 750 8.14 -31.09 25.77
CA PRO A 750 7.87 -31.04 27.20
C PRO A 750 8.69 -29.96 27.94
N ASP A 751 9.92 -29.72 27.48
CA ASP A 751 10.86 -28.80 28.11
C ASP A 751 10.75 -27.34 27.60
N ASP A 752 9.90 -27.05 26.61
CA ASP A 752 9.68 -25.69 26.08
C ASP A 752 8.19 -25.43 25.77
N ALA A 753 7.49 -24.84 26.73
CA ALA A 753 6.08 -24.46 26.60
C ALA A 753 5.82 -23.44 25.46
N PHE A 754 6.82 -22.65 25.06
CA PHE A 754 6.67 -21.67 23.99
C PHE A 754 6.84 -22.27 22.59
N PHE A 755 7.48 -23.45 22.47
CA PHE A 755 7.81 -24.08 21.19
C PHE A 755 6.59 -24.21 20.27
N ASN A 756 5.47 -24.72 20.78
CA ASN A 756 4.24 -24.87 19.99
C ASN A 756 3.74 -23.53 19.43
N LYS A 757 3.71 -22.50 20.28
CA LYS A 757 3.30 -21.15 19.89
C LYS A 757 4.24 -20.61 18.80
N MET A 758 5.53 -20.84 18.91
CA MET A 758 6.51 -20.43 17.90
C MET A 758 6.28 -21.12 16.55
N VAL A 759 6.07 -22.45 16.53
CA VAL A 759 5.77 -23.19 15.30
C VAL A 759 4.49 -22.65 14.65
N ARG A 760 3.45 -22.32 15.42
CA ARG A 760 2.22 -21.69 14.91
C ARG A 760 2.45 -20.29 14.33
N ILE A 761 3.31 -19.46 14.95
CA ILE A 761 3.69 -18.15 14.40
C ILE A 761 4.39 -18.33 13.05
N MET A 762 5.30 -19.30 12.93
CA MET A 762 5.99 -19.58 11.66
C MET A 762 5.03 -20.15 10.61
N ALA A 763 4.15 -21.08 10.98
CA ALA A 763 3.15 -21.66 10.08
C ALA A 763 2.23 -20.59 9.49
N THR A 764 1.86 -19.57 10.27
CA THR A 764 1.05 -18.43 9.81
C THR A 764 1.70 -17.70 8.64
N ARG A 765 3.04 -17.64 8.58
CA ARG A 765 3.80 -16.97 7.51
C ARG A 765 3.88 -17.81 6.22
N CYS A 766 3.63 -19.11 6.32
CA CYS A 766 3.57 -20.03 5.19
C CYS A 766 2.19 -20.03 4.51
N LEU A 767 1.19 -19.35 5.08
CA LEU A 767 -0.16 -19.27 4.51
C LEU A 767 -0.26 -18.21 3.43
N THR A 768 -1.24 -18.37 2.55
CA THR A 768 -1.54 -17.36 1.52
C THR A 768 -2.32 -16.19 2.14
N GLN A 769 -2.39 -15.07 1.43
CA GLN A 769 -3.25 -13.98 1.83
C GLN A 769 -4.72 -14.30 1.50
N ALA A 770 -5.62 -14.10 2.47
CA ALA A 770 -7.06 -14.14 2.20
C ALA A 770 -7.49 -12.92 1.36
N VAL A 771 -8.36 -13.14 0.38
CA VAL A 771 -8.77 -12.13 -0.61
C VAL A 771 -10.28 -12.08 -0.78
N TYR A 772 -10.80 -10.88 -0.99
CA TYR A 772 -12.17 -10.67 -1.47
C TYR A 772 -12.27 -11.03 -2.95
N PHE A 773 -13.42 -11.57 -3.34
CA PHE A 773 -13.73 -11.92 -4.71
C PHE A 773 -15.24 -11.86 -4.95
N ARG A 774 -15.64 -11.85 -6.22
CA ARG A 774 -17.03 -12.00 -6.63
C ARG A 774 -17.28 -13.45 -7.01
N SER A 775 -18.38 -14.03 -6.57
CA SER A 775 -18.71 -15.44 -6.78
C SER A 775 -18.63 -15.88 -8.26
N GLY A 776 -19.07 -15.04 -9.20
CA GLY A 776 -18.99 -15.34 -10.64
C GLY A 776 -17.62 -15.20 -11.30
N ASP A 777 -16.55 -14.91 -10.56
CA ASP A 777 -15.19 -14.81 -11.11
C ASP A 777 -14.30 -16.03 -10.85
N VAL A 778 -14.70 -16.94 -9.95
CA VAL A 778 -13.98 -18.19 -9.64
C VAL A 778 -14.99 -19.35 -9.52
N SER A 779 -14.53 -20.60 -9.59
CA SER A 779 -15.41 -21.75 -9.43
C SER A 779 -15.85 -21.93 -7.96
N LYS A 780 -16.93 -22.69 -7.72
CA LYS A 780 -17.48 -22.89 -6.36
C LYS A 780 -16.50 -23.61 -5.44
N GLU A 781 -15.67 -24.50 -5.97
CA GLU A 781 -14.63 -25.23 -5.22
C GLU A 781 -13.58 -24.27 -4.65
N GLU A 782 -13.36 -23.14 -5.31
CA GLU A 782 -12.42 -22.10 -4.90
C GLU A 782 -12.96 -21.13 -3.84
N TYR A 783 -14.25 -21.23 -3.45
CA TYR A 783 -14.85 -20.36 -2.42
C TYR A 783 -14.32 -20.68 -1.02
N ARG A 784 -13.72 -21.85 -0.86
CA ARG A 784 -13.24 -22.37 0.42
C ARG A 784 -12.31 -21.39 1.12
N HIS A 785 -12.47 -21.30 2.43
CA HIS A 785 -11.55 -20.59 3.30
C HIS A 785 -10.64 -21.59 4.04
N TYR A 786 -9.40 -21.77 3.55
CA TYR A 786 -8.45 -22.76 4.07
C TYR A 786 -8.27 -22.69 5.60
N GLY A 787 -7.93 -21.51 6.13
CA GLY A 787 -7.66 -21.35 7.57
C GLY A 787 -8.88 -21.49 8.49
N LEU A 788 -10.10 -21.29 7.99
CA LEU A 788 -11.33 -21.37 8.78
C LEU A 788 -12.05 -22.71 8.60
N ALA A 789 -11.57 -23.55 7.67
CA ALA A 789 -12.18 -24.82 7.28
C ALA A 789 -13.69 -24.72 6.93
N THR A 790 -14.11 -23.63 6.29
CA THR A 790 -15.48 -23.46 5.79
C THR A 790 -15.51 -23.44 4.25
N PRO A 791 -16.54 -24.01 3.61
CA PRO A 791 -16.69 -24.00 2.16
C PRO A 791 -17.00 -22.61 1.58
N ILE A 792 -17.58 -21.71 2.37
CA ILE A 792 -17.93 -20.35 1.93
C ILE A 792 -17.81 -19.37 3.10
N TYR A 793 -17.39 -18.15 2.82
CA TYR A 793 -17.20 -17.10 3.82
C TYR A 793 -17.30 -15.70 3.20
N THR A 794 -17.71 -14.72 4.00
CA THR A 794 -17.70 -13.30 3.64
C THR A 794 -17.47 -12.44 4.89
N HIS A 795 -17.39 -11.12 4.74
CA HIS A 795 -17.42 -10.19 5.86
C HIS A 795 -18.70 -9.37 5.85
N PHE A 796 -19.43 -9.40 6.96
CA PHE A 796 -20.71 -8.73 7.18
C PHE A 796 -20.70 -7.88 8.47
N THR A 797 -19.87 -8.25 9.44
CA THR A 797 -19.99 -7.83 10.84
C THR A 797 -19.31 -6.51 11.19
N SER A 798 -18.76 -5.76 10.23
CA SER A 798 -18.09 -4.49 10.52
C SER A 798 -18.21 -3.43 9.40
N PRO A 799 -19.44 -3.02 9.04
CA PRO A 799 -19.68 -2.06 7.97
C PRO A 799 -19.23 -0.62 8.28
N ILE A 800 -18.97 -0.26 9.55
CA ILE A 800 -18.42 1.06 9.90
C ILE A 800 -17.00 1.20 9.35
N ARG A 801 -16.23 0.11 9.37
CA ARG A 801 -14.79 0.11 9.06
C ARG A 801 -14.39 -0.67 7.82
N ARG A 802 -15.31 -1.36 7.14
CA ARG A 802 -15.03 -2.13 5.91
C ARG A 802 -16.13 -1.93 4.87
N TYR A 803 -15.74 -1.49 3.68
CA TYR A 803 -16.65 -1.31 2.56
C TYR A 803 -17.16 -2.65 2.00
N ALA A 804 -16.39 -3.73 2.15
CA ALA A 804 -16.83 -5.09 1.79
C ALA A 804 -18.14 -5.45 2.50
N ASP A 805 -18.23 -5.14 3.80
CA ASP A 805 -19.41 -5.39 4.62
C ASP A 805 -20.59 -4.52 4.18
N VAL A 806 -20.36 -3.27 3.76
CA VAL A 806 -21.40 -2.41 3.16
C VAL A 806 -21.99 -3.06 1.89
N LEU A 807 -21.14 -3.60 1.01
CA LEU A 807 -21.59 -4.31 -0.19
C LEU A 807 -22.39 -5.57 0.16
N VAL A 808 -21.92 -6.33 1.16
CA VAL A 808 -22.62 -7.52 1.65
C VAL A 808 -23.97 -7.16 2.27
N HIS A 809 -24.06 -6.07 3.03
CA HIS A 809 -25.33 -5.58 3.58
C HIS A 809 -26.32 -5.22 2.45
N ARG A 810 -25.85 -4.57 1.38
CA ARG A 810 -26.69 -4.25 0.20
C ARG A 810 -27.19 -5.50 -0.51
N LEU A 811 -26.31 -6.48 -0.73
CA LEU A 811 -26.68 -7.78 -1.28
C LEU A 811 -27.68 -8.50 -0.40
N LEU A 812 -27.46 -8.50 0.92
CA LEU A 812 -28.34 -9.14 1.88
C LEU A 812 -29.73 -8.51 1.89
N MET A 813 -29.81 -7.16 1.93
CA MET A 813 -31.09 -6.43 1.81
C MET A 813 -31.85 -6.81 0.54
N ALA A 814 -31.15 -6.98 -0.58
CA ALA A 814 -31.78 -7.42 -1.81
C ALA A 814 -32.20 -8.90 -1.79
N ALA A 815 -31.40 -9.76 -1.14
CA ALA A 815 -31.70 -11.19 -0.99
C ALA A 815 -32.98 -11.43 -0.15
N ILE A 816 -33.24 -10.57 0.85
CA ILE A 816 -34.46 -10.63 1.67
C ILE A 816 -35.60 -9.72 1.15
N GLY A 817 -35.46 -9.16 -0.07
CA GLY A 817 -36.54 -8.40 -0.73
C GLY A 817 -36.79 -6.99 -0.21
N LEU A 818 -35.93 -6.44 0.66
CA LEU A 818 -36.11 -5.10 1.23
C LEU A 818 -35.78 -3.98 0.24
N ARG A 819 -34.86 -4.23 -0.70
CA ARG A 819 -34.48 -3.27 -1.75
C ARG A 819 -34.09 -3.99 -3.02
N ILE A 820 -34.21 -3.31 -4.15
CA ILE A 820 -33.65 -3.80 -5.41
C ILE A 820 -32.12 -3.68 -5.36
N LEU A 821 -31.41 -4.68 -5.88
CA LEU A 821 -29.96 -4.65 -5.97
C LEU A 821 -29.54 -3.48 -6.89
N PRO A 822 -28.65 -2.57 -6.45
CA PRO A 822 -28.20 -1.47 -7.29
C PRO A 822 -27.52 -1.95 -8.58
N ASP A 823 -27.82 -1.32 -9.73
CA ASP A 823 -27.26 -1.68 -11.04
C ASP A 823 -25.73 -1.70 -11.04
N ASN A 824 -25.10 -0.79 -10.28
CA ASN A 824 -23.64 -0.69 -10.15
C ASN A 824 -22.99 -1.95 -9.55
N MET A 825 -23.74 -2.80 -8.84
CA MET A 825 -23.27 -4.07 -8.27
C MET A 825 -23.42 -5.24 -9.25
N THR A 826 -24.21 -5.08 -10.31
CA THR A 826 -24.37 -6.09 -11.36
C THR A 826 -23.32 -5.94 -12.47
N ASP A 827 -22.73 -4.75 -12.63
CA ASP A 827 -21.63 -4.51 -13.56
C ASP A 827 -20.35 -5.23 -13.13
N ARG A 828 -19.98 -6.26 -13.89
CA ARG A 828 -18.78 -7.08 -13.68
C ARG A 828 -17.48 -6.26 -13.69
N SER A 829 -17.33 -5.33 -14.63
CA SER A 829 -16.08 -4.56 -14.77
C SER A 829 -15.90 -3.59 -13.61
N ARG A 830 -16.99 -2.92 -13.21
CA ARG A 830 -16.97 -2.01 -12.05
C ARG A 830 -16.73 -2.76 -10.75
N MET A 831 -17.45 -3.85 -10.51
CA MET A 831 -17.27 -4.64 -9.29
C MET A 831 -15.89 -5.26 -9.19
N LYS A 832 -15.31 -5.71 -10.30
CA LYS A 832 -13.92 -6.16 -10.31
C LYS A 832 -12.96 -5.06 -9.84
N ALA A 833 -13.09 -3.83 -10.35
CA ALA A 833 -12.26 -2.72 -9.91
C ALA A 833 -12.43 -2.41 -8.42
N ILE A 834 -13.66 -2.47 -7.90
CA ILE A 834 -13.94 -2.26 -6.47
C ILE A 834 -13.29 -3.36 -5.63
N VAL A 835 -13.45 -4.63 -5.99
CA VAL A 835 -12.87 -5.78 -5.27
C VAL A 835 -11.34 -5.74 -5.29
N ASP A 836 -10.75 -5.42 -6.44
CA ASP A 836 -9.30 -5.25 -6.56
C ASP A 836 -8.81 -4.10 -5.65
N ASN A 837 -9.54 -2.98 -5.59
CA ASN A 837 -9.24 -1.88 -4.66
C ASN A 837 -9.38 -2.30 -3.19
N MET A 838 -10.43 -3.04 -2.82
CA MET A 838 -10.62 -3.53 -1.45
C MET A 838 -9.45 -4.41 -0.99
N ASN A 839 -8.99 -5.33 -1.85
CA ASN A 839 -7.82 -6.17 -1.57
C ASN A 839 -6.54 -5.34 -1.43
N TYR A 840 -6.34 -4.39 -2.34
CA TYR A 840 -5.18 -3.47 -2.31
C TYR A 840 -5.15 -2.63 -1.03
N ARG A 841 -6.26 -1.96 -0.70
CA ARG A 841 -6.40 -1.12 0.49
C ARG A 841 -6.30 -1.93 1.78
N HIS A 842 -6.87 -3.12 1.83
CA HIS A 842 -6.74 -4.01 3.00
C HIS A 842 -5.28 -4.39 3.27
N ARG A 843 -4.53 -4.79 2.23
CA ARG A 843 -3.10 -5.11 2.36
C ARG A 843 -2.31 -3.90 2.84
N ASN A 844 -2.52 -2.74 2.24
CA ASN A 844 -1.84 -1.51 2.61
C ASN A 844 -2.14 -1.08 4.05
N ALA A 845 -3.39 -1.21 4.50
CA ALA A 845 -3.79 -0.93 5.87
C ALA A 845 -3.05 -1.84 6.88
N GLN A 846 -2.92 -3.13 6.58
CA GLN A 846 -2.15 -4.07 7.41
C GLN A 846 -0.66 -3.72 7.44
N MET A 847 -0.09 -3.35 6.28
CA MET A 847 1.31 -2.93 6.20
C MET A 847 1.57 -1.64 6.99
N ALA A 848 0.66 -0.66 6.90
CA ALA A 848 0.73 0.59 7.67
C ALA A 848 0.63 0.34 9.18
N GLY A 849 -0.29 -0.53 9.63
CA GLY A 849 -0.39 -0.93 11.04
C GLY A 849 0.89 -1.57 11.56
N ARG A 850 1.47 -2.51 10.80
CA ARG A 850 2.77 -3.14 11.15
C ARG A 850 3.93 -2.13 11.16
N ALA A 851 3.97 -1.21 10.19
CA ALA A 851 4.97 -0.17 10.14
C ALA A 851 4.85 0.80 11.33
N SER A 852 3.62 1.14 11.73
CA SER A 852 3.35 1.95 12.93
C SER A 852 3.81 1.25 14.21
N VAL A 853 3.54 -0.05 14.35
CA VAL A 853 4.09 -0.87 15.44
C VAL A 853 5.61 -0.81 15.43
N GLY A 854 6.26 -1.02 14.27
CA GLY A 854 7.71 -0.94 14.13
C GLY A 854 8.31 0.42 14.51
N LEU A 855 7.65 1.52 14.14
CA LEU A 855 8.05 2.88 14.52
C LEU A 855 7.98 3.06 16.05
N HIS A 856 6.89 2.63 16.69
CA HIS A 856 6.75 2.74 18.14
C HIS A 856 7.72 1.81 18.88
N THR A 857 8.04 0.65 18.31
CA THR A 857 9.13 -0.20 18.82
C THR A 857 10.46 0.55 18.80
N LEU A 858 10.80 1.24 17.71
CA LEU A 858 12.03 2.05 17.64
C LEU A 858 12.03 3.18 18.68
N ILE A 859 10.90 3.86 18.89
CA ILE A 859 10.78 4.90 19.91
C ILE A 859 10.99 4.31 21.31
N PHE A 860 10.37 3.16 21.60
CA PHE A 860 10.48 2.46 22.87
C PHE A 860 11.93 2.07 23.22
N PHE A 861 12.67 1.51 22.27
CA PHE A 861 14.06 1.05 22.49
C PHE A 861 15.12 2.13 22.34
N LYS A 862 14.78 3.33 21.84
CA LYS A 862 15.76 4.39 21.52
C LYS A 862 16.68 4.71 22.70
N ASP A 863 16.09 4.85 23.89
CA ASP A 863 16.79 5.20 25.13
C ASP A 863 16.74 4.05 26.15
N ARG A 864 16.41 2.83 25.70
CA ARG A 864 16.21 1.64 26.56
C ARG A 864 16.88 0.38 25.99
N PRO A 865 18.22 0.29 25.99
CA PRO A 865 18.91 -0.96 25.65
C PRO A 865 18.41 -2.10 26.55
N THR A 866 17.99 -3.20 25.96
CA THR A 866 17.34 -4.29 26.70
C THR A 866 17.95 -5.64 26.32
N VAL A 867 18.14 -6.50 27.30
CA VAL A 867 18.52 -7.91 27.07
C VAL A 867 17.28 -8.77 27.22
N ALA A 868 17.05 -9.67 26.26
CA ALA A 868 15.90 -10.56 26.27
C ALA A 868 16.22 -11.93 25.66
N ASP A 869 15.49 -12.94 26.09
CA ASP A 869 15.53 -14.26 25.48
C ASP A 869 14.89 -14.20 24.09
N ALA A 870 15.57 -14.82 23.14
CA ALA A 870 15.15 -14.97 21.77
C ALA A 870 15.19 -16.44 21.36
N ARG A 871 14.50 -16.76 20.27
CA ARG A 871 14.46 -18.09 19.68
C ARG A 871 14.98 -18.03 18.25
N ILE A 872 15.85 -18.96 17.90
CA ILE A 872 16.39 -19.04 16.53
C ILE A 872 15.30 -19.54 15.58
N ILE A 873 14.93 -18.74 14.58
CA ILE A 873 13.94 -19.10 13.55
C ILE A 873 14.65 -19.74 12.35
N ARG A 874 15.82 -19.20 11.99
CA ARG A 874 16.62 -19.65 10.85
C ARG A 874 18.11 -19.51 11.16
N VAL A 875 18.88 -20.44 10.63
CA VAL A 875 20.34 -20.42 10.68
C VAL A 875 20.89 -20.12 9.28
N ARG A 876 21.97 -19.34 9.21
CA ARG A 876 22.70 -19.00 8.00
C ARG A 876 24.21 -19.12 8.26
N THR A 877 25.01 -19.11 7.21
CA THR A 877 26.48 -19.21 7.28
C THR A 877 27.14 -18.06 8.04
N ASN A 878 26.57 -16.85 7.96
CA ASN A 878 27.13 -15.63 8.57
C ASN A 878 26.30 -15.07 9.76
N GLY A 879 25.25 -15.78 10.19
CA GLY A 879 24.45 -15.38 11.35
C GLY A 879 23.15 -16.15 11.53
N LEU A 880 22.28 -15.62 12.39
CA LEU A 880 21.00 -16.19 12.81
C LEU A 880 19.87 -15.22 12.49
N ILE A 881 18.65 -15.72 12.30
CA ILE A 881 17.43 -14.91 12.38
C ILE A 881 16.71 -15.33 13.65
N VAL A 882 16.46 -14.39 14.55
CA VAL A 882 15.87 -14.67 15.86
C VAL A 882 14.52 -13.98 16.04
N PHE A 883 13.64 -14.60 16.82
CA PHE A 883 12.38 -14.04 17.29
C PHE A 883 12.50 -13.73 18.79
N VAL A 884 12.12 -12.53 19.22
CA VAL A 884 12.08 -12.12 20.63
C VAL A 884 10.63 -12.15 21.10
N PRO A 885 10.17 -13.20 21.81
CA PRO A 885 8.75 -13.39 22.12
C PRO A 885 8.13 -12.26 22.93
N LYS A 886 8.89 -11.72 23.91
CA LYS A 886 8.41 -10.66 24.80
C LYS A 886 7.93 -9.42 24.04
N PHE A 887 8.61 -9.09 22.94
CA PHE A 887 8.38 -7.86 22.18
C PHE A 887 7.79 -8.11 20.79
N GLY A 888 7.60 -9.37 20.39
CA GLY A 888 7.14 -9.72 19.05
C GLY A 888 8.08 -9.28 17.92
N ILE A 889 9.37 -9.09 18.23
CA ILE A 889 10.37 -8.58 17.27
C ILE A 889 11.08 -9.74 16.60
N GLU A 890 11.34 -9.60 15.31
CA GLU A 890 12.22 -10.48 14.56
C GLU A 890 13.37 -9.68 13.97
N GLY A 891 14.57 -10.24 13.97
CA GLY A 891 15.70 -9.60 13.33
C GLY A 891 16.90 -10.53 13.12
N PRO A 892 17.81 -10.14 12.22
CA PRO A 892 19.06 -10.85 12.03
C PRO A 892 20.02 -10.56 13.19
N VAL A 893 20.81 -11.56 13.54
CA VAL A 893 21.94 -11.48 14.45
C VAL A 893 23.16 -12.04 13.74
N TYR A 894 24.13 -11.18 13.43
CA TYR A 894 25.34 -11.61 12.72
C TYR A 894 26.32 -12.21 13.72
N PHE A 895 27.06 -13.25 13.30
CA PHE A 895 28.12 -13.84 14.14
C PHE A 895 29.27 -12.85 14.41
N HIS A 896 29.39 -11.83 13.57
CA HIS A 896 30.39 -10.78 13.67
C HIS A 896 29.70 -9.46 14.05
N SER A 897 29.97 -8.94 15.24
CA SER A 897 29.55 -7.60 15.63
C SER A 897 30.57 -6.54 15.18
N ASN A 898 30.10 -5.34 14.85
CA ASN A 898 30.83 -4.13 14.45
C ASN A 898 31.89 -3.60 15.45
N SER A 899 32.78 -4.42 15.99
CA SER A 899 33.90 -3.97 16.84
C SER A 899 35.22 -4.20 16.11
N GLU A 900 35.60 -3.24 15.26
CA GLU A 900 36.96 -3.12 14.72
C GLU A 900 37.99 -2.61 15.76
N GLU A 901 37.62 -2.44 17.02
CA GLU A 901 38.55 -2.07 18.08
C GLU A 901 39.03 -3.29 18.88
N LYS A 902 39.98 -4.01 18.29
CA LYS A 902 41.16 -4.64 18.92
C LYS A 902 41.75 -5.64 17.91
N GLY A 903 42.93 -5.34 17.38
CA GLY A 903 43.65 -6.18 16.42
C GLY A 903 43.97 -7.57 16.97
N GLY A 904 43.04 -8.50 16.78
CA GLY A 904 43.19 -9.92 17.05
C GLY A 904 42.71 -10.74 15.86
N ASP A 905 43.60 -11.55 15.32
CA ASP A 905 43.48 -12.34 14.09
C ASP A 905 42.54 -13.57 14.23
N GLY A 906 41.40 -13.42 14.91
CA GLY A 906 40.52 -14.50 15.34
C GLY A 906 39.13 -14.45 14.73
N LYS A 907 39.00 -14.54 13.40
CA LYS A 907 37.67 -14.68 12.75
C LYS A 907 37.16 -16.12 12.93
N VAL A 908 36.22 -16.33 13.85
CA VAL A 908 35.53 -17.62 14.01
C VAL A 908 34.58 -17.83 12.83
N GLN A 909 34.99 -18.64 11.86
CA GLN A 909 34.15 -19.05 10.75
C GLN A 909 33.13 -20.11 11.19
N PHE A 910 31.96 -20.14 10.54
CA PHE A 910 30.90 -21.10 10.82
C PHE A 910 30.61 -21.96 9.59
N ALA A 911 30.44 -23.27 9.81
CA ALA A 911 29.92 -24.21 8.82
C ALA A 911 28.43 -24.45 9.08
N LEU A 912 27.62 -24.37 8.02
CA LEU A 912 26.18 -24.64 8.05
C LEU A 912 25.91 -26.04 7.51
N ASP A 913 25.21 -26.85 8.30
CA ASP A 913 24.58 -28.08 7.83
C ASP A 913 23.12 -27.80 7.47
N ASP A 914 22.81 -27.80 6.18
CA ASP A 914 21.47 -27.53 5.65
C ASP A 914 20.46 -28.63 6.00
N GLN A 915 20.89 -29.87 6.22
CA GLN A 915 19.97 -30.96 6.56
C GLN A 915 19.55 -30.88 8.02
N THR A 916 20.52 -30.65 8.91
CA THR A 916 20.25 -30.55 10.36
C THR A 916 19.91 -29.13 10.83
N GLN A 917 20.01 -28.14 9.94
CA GLN A 917 19.79 -26.71 10.24
C GLN A 917 20.64 -26.24 11.44
N VAL A 918 21.90 -26.66 11.48
CA VAL A 918 22.88 -26.34 12.54
C VAL A 918 24.02 -25.51 11.96
N ALA A 919 24.37 -24.41 12.64
CA ALA A 919 25.64 -23.71 12.44
C ALA A 919 26.61 -24.13 13.54
N ARG A 920 27.80 -24.57 13.15
CA ARG A 920 28.91 -24.87 14.07
C ARG A 920 30.09 -23.98 13.74
N SER A 921 30.72 -23.43 14.76
CA SER A 921 32.01 -22.76 14.56
C SER A 921 33.07 -23.78 14.15
N LEU A 922 34.04 -23.38 13.31
CA LEU A 922 35.10 -24.28 12.82
C LEU A 922 36.02 -24.78 13.93
N ASP A 923 36.13 -24.05 15.04
CA ASP A 923 36.85 -24.45 16.26
C ASP A 923 36.01 -25.38 17.15
N GLY A 924 34.74 -25.64 16.80
CA GLY A 924 33.81 -26.48 17.56
C GLY A 924 33.27 -25.85 18.86
N SER A 925 33.65 -24.63 19.20
CA SER A 925 33.32 -23.98 20.47
C SER A 925 31.84 -23.56 20.58
N LEU A 926 31.18 -23.27 19.47
CA LEU A 926 29.81 -22.75 19.40
C LEU A 926 28.95 -23.58 18.45
N ARG A 927 27.73 -23.89 18.89
CA ARG A 927 26.70 -24.61 18.14
C ARG A 927 25.36 -23.89 18.28
N PHE A 928 24.75 -23.57 17.14
CA PHE A 928 23.42 -22.97 17.07
C PHE A 928 22.50 -23.81 16.18
N GLN A 929 21.35 -24.22 16.70
CA GLN A 929 20.33 -24.94 15.95
C GLN A 929 19.03 -24.11 15.88
N VAL A 930 18.22 -24.33 14.84
CA VAL A 930 16.87 -23.75 14.79
C VAL A 930 16.06 -24.18 16.01
N PHE A 931 15.28 -23.24 16.55
CA PHE A 931 14.49 -23.31 17.78
C PHE A 931 15.25 -23.26 19.10
N ASP A 932 16.59 -23.19 19.09
CA ASP A 932 17.35 -22.97 20.32
C ASP A 932 17.01 -21.60 20.94
N THR A 933 17.15 -21.54 22.26
CA THR A 933 17.04 -20.29 23.01
C THR A 933 18.40 -19.62 23.08
N VAL A 934 18.44 -18.34 22.72
CA VAL A 934 19.64 -17.50 22.81
C VAL A 934 19.30 -16.19 23.49
N THR A 935 20.26 -15.59 24.18
CA THR A 935 20.10 -14.28 24.79
C THR A 935 20.62 -13.20 23.86
N VAL A 936 19.78 -12.22 23.55
CA VAL A 936 20.16 -11.10 22.66
C VAL A 936 20.02 -9.77 23.36
N SER A 937 20.96 -8.87 23.07
CA SER A 937 20.84 -7.45 23.36
C SER A 937 20.13 -6.75 22.21
N ILE A 938 19.20 -5.85 22.56
CA ILE A 938 18.38 -5.07 21.65
C ILE A 938 18.72 -3.60 21.87
N ARG A 939 19.12 -2.93 20.81
CA ARG A 939 19.40 -1.49 20.82
C ARG A 939 18.97 -0.86 19.50
N VAL A 940 18.75 0.45 19.53
CA VAL A 940 18.51 1.22 18.31
C VAL A 940 19.85 1.78 17.85
N GLU A 941 20.20 1.51 16.60
CA GLU A 941 21.31 2.17 15.93
C GLU A 941 20.79 3.03 14.79
N GLU A 942 21.38 4.21 14.62
CA GLU A 942 21.11 5.06 13.47
C GLU A 942 22.10 4.73 12.36
N SER A 943 21.57 4.21 11.26
CA SER A 943 22.33 3.95 10.04
C SER A 943 22.25 5.15 9.09
N GLN A 944 23.08 5.12 8.04
CA GLN A 944 23.17 6.19 7.05
C GLN A 944 21.81 6.58 6.45
N GLY A 945 21.66 7.88 6.16
CA GLY A 945 20.38 8.48 5.76
C GLY A 945 19.39 8.64 6.93
N HIS A 946 19.92 8.73 8.16
CA HIS A 946 19.13 8.89 9.39
C HIS A 946 18.05 7.81 9.56
N ARG A 947 18.45 6.56 9.33
CA ARG A 947 17.55 5.40 9.44
C ARG A 947 17.83 4.68 10.73
N ARG A 948 16.92 4.84 11.69
CA ARG A 948 16.94 4.06 12.93
C ARG A 948 16.55 2.62 12.62
N LYS A 949 17.38 1.67 13.05
CA LYS A 949 17.13 0.23 12.95
C LYS A 949 17.29 -0.40 14.33
N LEU A 950 16.49 -1.43 14.60
CA LEU A 950 16.75 -2.32 15.73
C LEU A 950 17.91 -3.23 15.37
N VAL A 951 18.93 -3.23 16.21
CA VAL A 951 20.08 -4.13 16.11
C VAL A 951 19.99 -5.13 17.25
N LEU A 952 20.00 -6.41 16.87
CA LEU A 952 20.02 -7.53 17.78
C LEU A 952 21.44 -8.13 17.73
N ALA A 953 22.07 -8.28 18.89
CA ALA A 953 23.40 -8.87 19.02
C ALA A 953 23.38 -9.98 20.07
N LEU A 954 24.06 -11.10 19.80
CA LEU A 954 24.24 -12.18 20.78
C LEU A 954 24.99 -11.62 22.00
N CYS A 955 24.47 -11.88 23.20
CA CYS A 955 25.25 -11.69 24.42
C CYS A 955 26.27 -12.83 24.51
N GLN A 956 27.55 -12.53 24.77
CA GLN A 956 28.56 -13.57 24.96
C GLN A 956 28.24 -14.40 26.22
N GLY A 957 27.94 -15.68 26.03
CA GLY A 957 28.11 -16.78 26.98
C GLY A 957 27.19 -16.83 28.21
N GLU A 958 26.06 -17.53 28.07
CA GLU A 958 25.59 -18.51 29.06
C GLU A 958 24.50 -19.38 28.40
N ASN A 959 24.91 -20.48 27.77
CA ASN A 959 23.96 -21.51 27.38
C ASN A 959 23.44 -22.16 28.67
N LYS A 960 22.18 -21.91 29.03
CA LYS A 960 21.48 -22.58 30.14
C LYS A 960 21.09 -24.03 29.80
N THR A 961 22.00 -24.79 29.22
CA THR A 961 21.91 -26.25 29.13
C THR A 961 23.07 -26.80 29.93
N GLY A 962 22.85 -26.93 31.25
CA GLY A 962 23.84 -27.47 32.16
C GLY A 962 24.25 -28.89 31.78
N GLN A 963 25.38 -29.01 31.09
CA GLN A 963 26.29 -30.13 31.19
C GLN A 963 27.72 -29.58 31.11
N PRO A 964 28.58 -29.84 32.11
CA PRO A 964 29.98 -29.39 32.06
C PRO A 964 30.75 -30.17 31.00
N MET A 965 31.51 -29.47 30.15
CA MET A 965 32.58 -30.08 29.38
C MET A 965 33.63 -30.63 30.36
N THR A 966 33.75 -31.95 30.47
CA THR A 966 34.96 -32.57 30.99
C THR A 966 36.08 -32.40 29.96
N MET A 967 37.16 -31.74 30.36
CA MET A 967 38.43 -31.80 29.63
C MET A 967 38.97 -33.23 29.68
N GLY A 968 39.27 -33.79 28.50
CA GLY A 968 39.88 -35.09 28.27
C GLY A 968 40.07 -35.32 26.78
#